data_AF-A0A0J7AFE1-F1
#
_entry.id   AF-A0A0J7AFE1-F1
#
_cell.length_a   1.000
_cell.length_b   1.000
_cell.length_c   1.000
_cell.angle_alpha   90.00
_cell.angle_beta   90.00
_cell.angle_gamma   90.00
#
_symmetry.space_group_name_H-M   'P 1'
#
loop_
_entity.id
_entity.type
_entity.pdbx_description
1 polymer ?
#
loop_
_entity_poly.entity_id
_entity_poly.type
_entity_poly.pdbx_seq_one_letter_code
_entity_poly.pdbx_strand_id
1 'polypeptide(L)'
;MGREGDIRAIGEELGRARLVTLLGPGGAGKTRLSLEAAEHAAGAWPDGVWLVELASIDGHGDPEDVAEAALAALGARETKLRGGAAEELRALTDRAGDQPLDRLADYCARRRLLLVLDNCEHVIGAAAEIAEELLARCPGIRILATSREPLGVPGEFLRPVEPLPDPVALRLLGERGAAARPGFRTEDDPAAAAEICRRLDGLPLAIELAAARLRLLTPRQIADRLDDRFRLLTGGARTVLPRQQTLRAVVDWSWDLLDAFERAVLRRLSVFSGGCDLSAAEAVCADPGAPDVLDLLGSLVDKSLVVATPGQGGTGMRYGLLETVAEYAAERLAEADGDRGATEHRHLTYYRELARTTDPLLRGRRQREATRRFATEYENLRSALRRAIAARDTGEVLCLVHSLAWYWSMHELRTESRHWAEAAAALGPDPFRAPVVPAQPVYAQVVDAPPPYSGELLAEAWRGIRLIRLASRNQTDEGWEAPGVREEVAGIVAAYRPGLPQTCRNPGGLWVYAVIVNGDTALLQHVLDTSVDTARELDYRWELAGTLQVRANWLANRAAWSGDAERDADESHAIFESLGDDWGCAEALSARAESREKRGDYAAAAEDFRAAIEHAERLGARSQVTVLRVRMAGTLVESGELAEAESILGELLETPHPYGNEALPVARMFLAGVYGRTGRIPEARRQLKVMREEFALGAFAVFDGFLFGMMAWLENQAGAYEDALAHLRKAMLGSARDPLALMVAPQMPAVNLLTAALSHARLGGGEHAYAAARLLGAYRAQLPAQHFPVSTEREDSARAEELTRAALGGAAYAAAYAEGGGLTLEEATALI
;
A
#
# COMPACT_ATOMS: atom_id res chain seq x y z
N MET A 1 31.20 18.52 -1.78
CA MET A 1 32.48 19.25 -1.93
C MET A 1 33.64 18.28 -2.01
N GLY A 2 34.41 18.29 -3.10
CA GLY A 2 35.69 17.55 -3.19
C GLY A 2 35.52 16.02 -3.29
N ARG A 3 34.30 15.57 -3.62
CA ARG A 3 33.90 14.16 -3.76
C ARG A 3 33.53 13.82 -5.21
N GLU A 4 33.84 14.71 -6.15
CA GLU A 4 33.49 14.55 -7.56
C GLU A 4 34.21 13.33 -8.18
N GLY A 5 35.39 13.00 -7.68
CA GLY A 5 36.10 11.75 -8.02
C GLY A 5 35.43 10.51 -7.43
N ASP A 6 34.98 10.57 -6.17
CA ASP A 6 34.29 9.46 -5.50
C ASP A 6 32.95 9.14 -6.17
N ILE A 7 32.15 10.18 -6.48
CA ILE A 7 30.88 10.06 -7.21
C ILE A 7 31.08 9.33 -8.55
N ARG A 8 32.09 9.73 -9.34
CA ARG A 8 32.39 9.10 -10.63
C ARG A 8 32.80 7.64 -10.46
N ALA A 9 33.66 7.36 -9.48
CA ALA A 9 34.16 6.02 -9.24
C ALA A 9 33.06 5.08 -8.71
N ILE A 10 32.15 5.55 -7.86
CA ILE A 10 30.96 4.78 -7.43
C ILE A 10 30.08 4.45 -8.66
N GLY A 11 29.89 5.41 -9.58
CA GLY A 11 29.18 5.15 -10.83
C GLY A 11 29.84 4.06 -11.70
N GLU A 12 31.18 4.07 -11.80
CA GLU A 12 31.92 3.01 -12.51
C GLU A 12 31.84 1.65 -11.80
N GLU A 13 31.89 1.65 -10.47
CA GLU A 13 31.79 0.45 -9.62
C GLU A 13 30.39 -0.17 -9.74
N LEU A 14 29.34 0.64 -9.71
CA LEU A 14 27.98 0.21 -10.02
C LEU A 14 27.87 -0.29 -11.47
N GLY A 15 28.76 0.09 -12.39
CA GLY A 15 28.84 -0.54 -13.70
C GLY A 15 29.31 -2.00 -13.66
N ARG A 16 30.24 -2.33 -12.75
CA ARG A 16 31.00 -3.60 -12.70
C ARG A 16 30.50 -4.58 -11.64
N ALA A 17 29.98 -4.10 -10.51
CA ALA A 17 29.46 -4.88 -9.40
C ALA A 17 27.94 -4.71 -9.28
N ARG A 18 27.27 -5.71 -8.69
CA ARG A 18 25.81 -5.67 -8.45
C ARG A 18 25.45 -5.20 -7.03
N LEU A 19 26.38 -5.31 -6.10
CA LEU A 19 26.27 -4.75 -4.76
C LEU A 19 27.54 -3.94 -4.47
N VAL A 20 27.37 -2.65 -4.20
CA VAL A 20 28.45 -1.77 -3.74
C VAL A 20 28.07 -1.28 -2.35
N THR A 21 28.94 -1.50 -1.37
CA THR A 21 28.71 -1.01 0.00
C THR A 21 29.70 0.11 0.30
N LEU A 22 29.17 1.31 0.53
CA LEU A 22 29.93 2.43 1.05
C LEU A 22 30.22 2.17 2.52
N LEU A 23 31.48 1.82 2.79
CA LEU A 23 31.94 1.42 4.11
C LEU A 23 32.64 2.59 4.78
N GLY A 24 32.19 2.98 5.96
CA GLY A 24 32.86 4.05 6.69
C GLY A 24 32.24 4.39 8.04
N PRO A 25 32.99 5.08 8.91
CA PRO A 25 32.48 5.47 10.22
C PRO A 25 31.29 6.44 10.11
N GLY A 26 30.53 6.56 11.19
CA GLY A 26 29.49 7.61 11.31
C GLY A 26 30.07 8.99 11.00
N GLY A 27 29.27 9.87 10.39
CA GLY A 27 29.68 11.24 10.04
C GLY A 27 30.70 11.40 8.90
N ALA A 28 31.11 10.32 8.22
CA ALA A 28 31.96 10.38 7.03
C ALA A 28 31.25 10.93 5.77
N GLY A 29 29.91 11.06 5.83
CA GLY A 29 29.08 11.56 4.73
C GLY A 29 28.60 10.46 3.76
N LYS A 30 28.51 9.21 4.21
CA LYS A 30 28.10 8.06 3.37
C LYS A 30 26.73 8.27 2.73
N THR A 31 25.72 8.64 3.51
CA THR A 31 24.36 8.94 3.03
C THR A 31 24.36 10.05 1.98
N ARG A 32 25.04 11.17 2.23
CA ARG A 32 25.10 12.25 1.23
C ARG A 32 25.87 11.80 -0.02
N LEU A 33 26.93 11.02 0.12
CA LEU A 33 27.70 10.50 -1.00
C LEU A 33 26.92 9.47 -1.82
N SER A 34 26.15 8.59 -1.19
CA SER A 34 25.32 7.60 -1.88
C SER A 34 24.22 8.29 -2.68
N LEU A 35 23.55 9.29 -2.11
CA LEU A 35 22.51 10.06 -2.79
C LEU A 35 23.06 10.83 -3.99
N GLU A 36 24.15 11.57 -3.83
CA GLU A 36 24.78 12.32 -4.92
C GLU A 36 25.33 11.39 -6.02
N ALA A 37 25.89 10.23 -5.64
CA ALA A 37 26.36 9.24 -6.59
C ALA A 37 25.21 8.58 -7.36
N ALA A 38 24.11 8.28 -6.66
CA ALA A 38 22.94 7.66 -7.25
C ALA A 38 22.20 8.64 -8.18
N GLU A 39 22.11 9.92 -7.82
CA GLU A 39 21.57 10.99 -8.68
C GLU A 39 22.44 11.21 -9.93
N HIS A 40 23.77 11.25 -9.78
CA HIS A 40 24.68 11.36 -10.91
C HIS A 40 24.61 10.15 -11.86
N ALA A 41 24.35 8.96 -11.31
CA ALA A 41 24.20 7.72 -12.07
C ALA A 41 22.76 7.47 -12.54
N ALA A 42 21.79 8.33 -12.24
CA ALA A 42 20.36 8.10 -12.50
C ALA A 42 20.06 7.79 -13.97
N GLY A 43 20.77 8.42 -14.91
CA GLY A 43 20.61 8.17 -16.35
C GLY A 43 20.93 6.74 -16.81
N ALA A 44 21.60 5.93 -15.98
CA ALA A 44 21.88 4.52 -16.25
C ALA A 44 20.75 3.57 -15.78
N TRP A 45 19.77 4.07 -15.03
CA TRP A 45 18.70 3.28 -14.41
C TRP A 45 17.34 3.72 -14.98
N PRO A 46 16.86 3.11 -16.08
CA PRO A 46 15.60 3.51 -16.71
C PRO A 46 14.38 3.34 -15.78
N ASP A 47 14.46 2.42 -14.82
CA ASP A 47 13.42 2.18 -13.82
C ASP A 47 13.66 2.94 -12.50
N GLY A 48 14.58 3.90 -12.50
CA GLY A 48 14.79 4.84 -11.42
C GLY A 48 15.81 4.41 -10.36
N VAL A 49 16.02 5.34 -9.42
CA VAL A 49 16.91 5.23 -8.25
C VAL A 49 16.04 5.41 -7.01
N TRP A 50 16.14 4.49 -6.07
CA TRP A 50 15.20 4.40 -4.95
C TRP A 50 15.95 4.35 -3.61
N LEU A 51 15.66 5.29 -2.72
CA LEU A 51 16.26 5.39 -1.39
C LEU A 51 15.40 4.68 -0.34
N VAL A 52 15.97 3.67 0.30
CA VAL A 52 15.39 2.96 1.44
C VAL A 52 16.11 3.42 2.71
N GLU A 53 15.43 4.24 3.51
CA GLU A 53 15.96 4.72 4.79
C GLU A 53 15.69 3.68 5.90
N LEU A 54 16.71 2.88 6.24
CA LEU A 54 16.54 1.82 7.24
C LEU A 54 16.63 2.34 8.68
N ALA A 55 17.16 3.55 8.90
CA ALA A 55 17.39 4.17 10.22
C ALA A 55 16.19 4.20 11.20
N SER A 56 14.98 3.93 10.71
CA SER A 56 13.72 3.89 11.49
C SER A 56 13.31 2.47 11.93
N ILE A 57 14.07 1.44 11.55
CA ILE A 57 13.86 0.04 11.93
C ILE A 57 14.71 -0.25 13.16
N ASP A 58 14.15 -0.93 14.16
CA ASP A 58 14.88 -1.23 15.40
C ASP A 58 15.95 -2.34 15.16
N GLY A 59 16.99 -2.39 16.01
CA GLY A 59 18.15 -3.29 15.87
C GLY A 59 17.89 -4.81 16.02
N HIS A 60 16.63 -5.23 15.94
CA HIS A 60 16.19 -6.64 15.86
C HIS A 60 15.43 -6.93 14.56
N GLY A 61 15.43 -5.99 13.61
CA GLY A 61 14.56 -5.99 12.42
C GLY A 61 14.52 -7.32 11.69
N ASP A 62 13.31 -7.82 11.50
CA ASP A 62 13.03 -8.99 10.67
C ASP A 62 13.32 -8.63 9.20
N PRO A 63 13.87 -9.55 8.37
CA PRO A 63 13.90 -9.39 6.91
C PRO A 63 12.59 -8.84 6.32
N GLU A 64 11.44 -9.19 6.88
CA GLU A 64 10.14 -8.65 6.45
C GLU A 64 10.03 -7.12 6.65
N ASP A 65 10.52 -6.55 7.76
CA ASP A 65 10.49 -5.11 8.02
C ASP A 65 11.34 -4.33 7.00
N VAL A 66 12.50 -4.89 6.63
CA VAL A 66 13.41 -4.30 5.63
C VAL A 66 12.80 -4.39 4.24
N ALA A 67 12.19 -5.53 3.90
CA ALA A 67 11.46 -5.70 2.64
C ALA A 67 10.29 -4.71 2.53
N GLU A 68 9.56 -4.48 3.61
CA GLU A 68 8.48 -3.51 3.66
C GLU A 68 8.96 -2.06 3.53
N ALA A 69 10.05 -1.69 4.21
CA ALA A 69 10.67 -0.39 4.04
C ALA A 69 11.12 -0.17 2.59
N ALA A 70 11.71 -1.20 1.96
CA ALA A 70 12.12 -1.14 0.56
C ALA A 70 10.92 -1.02 -0.38
N LEU A 71 9.84 -1.76 -0.14
CA LEU A 71 8.57 -1.58 -0.86
C LEU A 71 8.07 -0.13 -0.66
N ALA A 72 7.91 0.35 0.57
CA ALA A 72 7.44 1.71 0.83
C ALA A 72 8.27 2.79 0.08
N ALA A 73 9.59 2.63 0.04
CA ALA A 73 10.53 3.50 -0.67
C ALA A 73 10.42 3.46 -2.19
N LEU A 74 10.10 2.30 -2.79
CA LEU A 74 9.99 2.10 -4.25
C LEU A 74 8.75 2.80 -4.87
N GLY A 75 8.23 3.84 -4.22
CA GLY A 75 6.94 4.44 -4.56
C GLY A 75 5.79 3.48 -4.31
N ALA A 76 6.07 2.42 -3.57
CA ALA A 76 5.16 1.39 -3.23
C ALA A 76 4.41 1.83 -1.91
N ARG A 77 4.02 3.09 -1.85
CA ARG A 77 2.81 3.52 -1.14
C ARG A 77 1.92 4.12 -2.21
N GLU A 78 1.44 3.26 -3.11
CA GLU A 78 0.32 3.65 -3.95
C GLU A 78 -0.94 3.60 -3.11
N THR A 79 -1.63 4.74 -3.07
CA THR A 79 -2.97 4.95 -2.55
C THR A 79 -3.94 4.05 -3.29
N LYS A 80 -3.96 2.82 -2.84
CA LYS A 80 -4.75 1.74 -3.35
C LYS A 80 -6.08 1.81 -2.58
N LEU A 81 -7.15 2.23 -3.24
CA LEU A 81 -8.43 2.57 -2.61
C LEU A 81 -9.41 1.40 -2.73
N ARG A 82 -10.05 1.04 -1.61
CA ARG A 82 -11.02 -0.07 -1.51
C ARG A 82 -12.38 0.31 -2.12
N GLY A 83 -12.66 -0.08 -3.36
CA GLY A 83 -13.99 0.05 -3.94
C GLY A 83 -14.77 -1.25 -4.05
N GLY A 84 -16.10 -1.19 -4.17
CA GLY A 84 -16.92 -2.39 -4.43
C GLY A 84 -16.55 -3.08 -5.75
N ALA A 85 -16.12 -2.29 -6.74
CA ALA A 85 -15.48 -2.74 -7.97
C ALA A 85 -14.14 -3.46 -7.75
N ALA A 86 -13.37 -3.02 -6.76
CA ALA A 86 -12.12 -3.66 -6.37
C ALA A 86 -12.36 -4.99 -5.65
N GLU A 87 -13.55 -5.21 -5.09
CA GLU A 87 -13.92 -6.46 -4.41
C GLU A 87 -14.28 -7.56 -5.41
N GLU A 88 -15.00 -7.22 -6.49
CA GLU A 88 -15.23 -8.14 -7.63
C GLU A 88 -13.92 -8.47 -8.37
N LEU A 89 -13.06 -7.47 -8.55
CA LEU A 89 -11.77 -7.63 -9.20
C LEU A 89 -10.76 -8.39 -8.30
N ARG A 90 -10.80 -8.19 -6.98
CA ARG A 90 -9.98 -8.95 -6.01
C ARG A 90 -10.40 -10.39 -5.85
N ALA A 91 -11.71 -10.66 -5.83
CA ALA A 91 -12.24 -12.03 -5.86
C ALA A 91 -11.71 -12.82 -7.08
N LEU A 92 -11.28 -12.11 -8.13
CA LEU A 92 -10.69 -12.67 -9.34
C LEU A 92 -9.15 -12.78 -9.31
N THR A 93 -8.40 -12.15 -8.40
CA THR A 93 -6.93 -12.00 -8.53
C THR A 93 -6.04 -12.27 -7.31
N ASP A 94 -6.57 -12.67 -6.15
CA ASP A 94 -5.82 -12.84 -4.88
C ASP A 94 -4.83 -14.04 -4.78
N ARG A 95 -3.53 -13.77 -5.01
CA ARG A 95 -2.42 -14.75 -5.01
C ARG A 95 -2.28 -15.55 -3.72
N ALA A 96 -1.92 -16.84 -3.83
CA ALA A 96 -1.51 -17.77 -2.76
C ALA A 96 -0.02 -17.68 -2.32
N GLY A 97 0.63 -16.52 -2.41
CA GLY A 97 2.03 -16.38 -1.96
C GLY A 97 2.46 -14.91 -1.97
N ASP A 98 2.54 -14.29 -0.80
CA ASP A 98 2.72 -12.84 -0.70
C ASP A 98 3.58 -12.43 0.51
N GLN A 99 4.73 -13.10 0.71
CA GLN A 99 5.73 -12.56 1.64
C GLN A 99 6.28 -11.23 1.07
N PRO A 100 6.55 -10.21 1.92
CA PRO A 100 7.07 -8.91 1.47
C PRO A 100 8.30 -9.03 0.56
N LEU A 101 9.18 -9.98 0.84
CA LEU A 101 10.35 -10.29 0.04
C LEU A 101 10.01 -10.83 -1.35
N ASP A 102 9.00 -11.68 -1.47
CA ASP A 102 8.56 -12.18 -2.77
C ASP A 102 8.01 -11.07 -3.65
N ARG A 103 7.22 -10.15 -3.08
CA ARG A 103 6.71 -8.98 -3.79
C ARG A 103 7.81 -8.04 -4.22
N LEU A 104 8.77 -7.79 -3.33
CA LEU A 104 9.92 -6.95 -3.62
C LEU A 104 10.77 -7.56 -4.74
N ALA A 105 10.98 -8.87 -4.71
CA ALA A 105 11.69 -9.59 -5.75
C ALA A 105 10.92 -9.62 -7.08
N ASP A 106 9.61 -9.89 -7.07
CA ASP A 106 8.77 -9.83 -8.27
C ASP A 106 8.79 -8.43 -8.90
N TYR A 107 8.73 -7.39 -8.07
CA TYR A 107 8.85 -6.00 -8.51
C TYR A 107 10.20 -5.75 -9.18
N CYS A 108 11.27 -6.22 -8.55
CA CYS A 108 12.63 -6.03 -9.03
C CYS A 108 12.99 -6.91 -10.26
N ALA A 109 12.35 -8.06 -10.44
CA ALA A 109 12.76 -9.13 -11.36
C ALA A 109 12.88 -8.68 -12.82
N ARG A 110 12.00 -7.76 -13.25
CA ARG A 110 11.91 -7.29 -14.65
C ARG A 110 12.48 -5.90 -14.88
N ARG A 111 13.04 -5.28 -13.85
CA ARG A 111 13.46 -3.87 -13.86
C ARG A 111 14.97 -3.73 -13.81
N ARG A 112 15.46 -2.62 -14.36
CA ARG A 112 16.83 -2.15 -14.26
C ARG A 112 16.87 -0.88 -13.41
N LEU A 113 16.81 -1.08 -12.10
CA LEU A 113 16.81 -0.03 -11.08
C LEU A 113 18.03 -0.11 -10.16
N LEU A 114 18.31 0.99 -9.47
CA LEU A 114 19.28 1.07 -8.39
C LEU A 114 18.54 1.24 -7.05
N LEU A 115 18.76 0.30 -6.13
CA LEU A 115 18.25 0.38 -4.76
C LEU A 115 19.36 0.91 -3.84
N VAL A 116 19.11 2.03 -3.17
CA VAL A 116 20.02 2.62 -2.19
C VAL A 116 19.54 2.21 -0.81
N LEU A 117 20.22 1.28 -0.16
CA LEU A 117 19.94 0.88 1.22
C LEU A 117 20.78 1.75 2.16
N ASP A 118 20.16 2.69 2.86
CA ASP A 118 20.88 3.61 3.75
C ASP A 118 20.80 3.16 5.20
N ASN A 119 21.94 3.25 5.90
CA ASN A 119 22.12 2.90 7.30
C ASN A 119 21.88 1.40 7.60
N CYS A 120 22.55 0.50 6.89
CA CYS A 120 22.36 -0.94 7.12
C CYS A 120 22.90 -1.41 8.48
N GLU A 121 23.74 -0.64 9.18
CA GLU A 121 24.54 -1.12 10.33
C GLU A 121 23.74 -1.66 11.54
N HIS A 122 22.47 -1.26 11.69
CA HIS A 122 21.62 -1.73 12.79
C HIS A 122 20.73 -2.92 12.40
N VAL A 123 20.58 -3.21 11.09
CA VAL A 123 19.77 -4.30 10.53
C VAL A 123 20.57 -5.16 9.55
N ILE A 124 21.87 -5.32 9.78
CA ILE A 124 22.81 -5.91 8.81
C ILE A 124 22.37 -7.30 8.36
N GLY A 125 21.95 -8.16 9.29
CA GLY A 125 21.49 -9.51 8.98
C GLY A 125 20.31 -9.50 8.01
N ALA A 126 19.26 -8.75 8.34
CA ALA A 126 18.08 -8.60 7.51
C ALA A 126 18.38 -7.93 6.16
N ALA A 127 19.18 -6.86 6.15
CA ALA A 127 19.59 -6.18 4.92
C ALA A 127 20.43 -7.08 4.01
N ALA A 128 21.30 -7.92 4.58
CA ALA A 128 22.10 -8.89 3.83
C ALA A 128 21.23 -9.98 3.20
N GLU A 129 20.27 -10.53 3.95
CA GLU A 129 19.33 -11.54 3.46
C GLU A 129 18.47 -11.01 2.29
N ILE A 130 17.92 -9.81 2.44
CA ILE A 130 17.15 -9.15 1.37
C ILE A 130 18.02 -8.86 0.16
N ALA A 131 19.25 -8.36 0.36
CA ALA A 131 20.16 -8.10 -0.74
C ALA A 131 20.55 -9.39 -1.48
N GLU A 132 20.83 -10.48 -0.76
CA GLU A 132 21.16 -11.78 -1.35
C GLU A 132 20.01 -12.32 -2.21
N GLU A 133 18.80 -12.35 -1.65
CA GLU A 133 17.62 -12.88 -2.33
C GLU A 133 17.27 -12.05 -3.59
N LEU A 134 17.30 -10.72 -3.48
CA LEU A 134 17.02 -9.84 -4.60
C LEU A 134 18.08 -9.96 -5.70
N LEU A 135 19.35 -10.06 -5.34
CA LEU A 135 20.43 -10.25 -6.31
C LEU A 135 20.35 -11.63 -6.98
N ALA A 136 19.89 -12.67 -6.28
CA ALA A 136 19.66 -13.98 -6.85
C ALA A 136 18.50 -13.98 -7.87
N ARG A 137 17.37 -13.33 -7.53
CA ARG A 137 16.13 -13.36 -8.32
C ARG A 137 16.04 -12.31 -9.42
N CYS A 138 16.73 -11.18 -9.26
CA CYS A 138 16.51 -9.99 -10.08
C CYS A 138 17.78 -9.57 -10.82
N PRO A 139 18.08 -10.11 -12.01
CA PRO A 139 19.35 -9.87 -12.70
C PRO A 139 19.59 -8.40 -13.09
N GLY A 140 18.51 -7.61 -13.24
CA GLY A 140 18.57 -6.21 -13.64
C GLY A 140 18.89 -5.22 -12.52
N ILE A 141 18.77 -5.61 -11.25
CA ILE A 141 18.97 -4.69 -10.13
C ILE A 141 20.44 -4.52 -9.78
N ARG A 142 20.73 -3.37 -9.17
CA ARG A 142 21.92 -3.14 -8.38
C ARG A 142 21.59 -2.50 -7.06
N ILE A 143 22.43 -2.75 -6.06
CA ILE A 143 22.27 -2.26 -4.70
C ILE A 143 23.47 -1.40 -4.33
N LEU A 144 23.20 -0.19 -3.82
CA LEU A 144 24.18 0.68 -3.18
C LEU A 144 23.83 0.76 -1.70
N ALA A 145 24.59 0.07 -0.86
CA ALA A 145 24.37 0.08 0.59
C ALA A 145 25.28 1.10 1.28
N THR A 146 24.83 1.72 2.38
CA THR A 146 25.71 2.43 3.31
C THR A 146 25.75 1.68 4.64
N SER A 147 26.95 1.42 5.16
CA SER A 147 27.10 0.66 6.41
C SER A 147 28.39 1.01 7.15
N ARG A 148 28.45 0.72 8.47
CA ARG A 148 29.68 0.76 9.29
C ARG A 148 30.53 -0.49 9.15
N GLU A 149 29.92 -1.62 8.81
CA GLU A 149 30.58 -2.90 8.58
C GLU A 149 30.04 -3.60 7.31
N PRO A 150 30.78 -4.55 6.70
CA PRO A 150 30.33 -5.25 5.50
C PRO A 150 28.99 -5.96 5.70
N LEU A 151 28.15 -6.02 4.66
CA LEU A 151 26.91 -6.80 4.71
C LEU A 151 27.19 -8.32 4.67
N GLY A 152 28.31 -8.72 4.04
CA GLY A 152 28.73 -10.13 3.99
C GLY A 152 28.06 -10.94 2.88
N VAL A 153 27.46 -10.27 1.89
CA VAL A 153 26.77 -10.91 0.77
C VAL A 153 27.76 -11.31 -0.34
N PRO A 154 27.65 -12.51 -0.94
CA PRO A 154 28.52 -12.92 -2.04
C PRO A 154 28.52 -11.93 -3.22
N GLY A 155 29.72 -11.47 -3.62
CA GLY A 155 29.87 -10.50 -4.70
C GLY A 155 29.72 -9.03 -4.28
N GLU A 156 29.65 -8.75 -2.96
CA GLU A 156 29.74 -7.41 -2.38
C GLU A 156 31.07 -6.74 -2.73
N PHE A 157 31.00 -5.55 -3.33
CA PHE A 157 32.15 -4.69 -3.56
C PHE A 157 32.22 -3.60 -2.48
N LEU A 158 33.24 -3.67 -1.63
CA LEU A 158 33.42 -2.71 -0.55
C LEU A 158 34.15 -1.47 -1.06
N ARG A 159 33.51 -0.30 -0.88
CA ARG A 159 34.09 1.00 -1.18
C ARG A 159 34.32 1.78 0.11
N PRO A 160 35.55 1.83 0.63
CA PRO A 160 35.88 2.66 1.79
C PRO A 160 35.61 4.13 1.49
N VAL A 161 34.78 4.78 2.30
CA VAL A 161 34.61 6.23 2.30
C VAL A 161 35.67 6.82 3.20
N GLU A 162 36.81 7.15 2.58
CA GLU A 162 37.91 7.81 3.28
C GLU A 162 37.50 9.22 3.74
N PRO A 163 38.05 9.75 4.83
CA PRO A 163 37.79 11.13 5.24
C PRO A 163 38.19 12.17 4.19
N LEU A 164 37.75 13.43 4.39
CA LEU A 164 38.11 14.50 3.47
C LEU A 164 39.63 14.76 3.51
N PRO A 165 40.31 14.83 2.35
CA PRO A 165 41.72 15.20 2.32
C PRO A 165 41.91 16.63 2.82
N ASP A 166 43.05 16.93 3.44
CA ASP A 166 43.33 18.19 4.12
C ASP A 166 42.91 19.46 3.35
N PRO A 167 43.16 19.62 2.03
CA PRO A 167 42.72 20.81 1.31
C PRO A 167 41.20 20.97 1.24
N VAL A 168 40.46 19.86 1.18
CA VAL A 168 39.00 19.85 1.11
C VAL A 168 38.41 20.03 2.52
N ALA A 169 39.02 19.40 3.53
CA ALA A 169 38.65 19.60 4.93
C ALA A 169 38.82 21.06 5.37
N LEU A 170 39.92 21.71 4.96
CA LEU A 170 40.17 23.14 5.18
C LEU A 170 39.14 24.01 4.47
N ARG A 171 38.79 23.69 3.22
CA ARG A 171 37.75 24.43 2.49
C ARG A 171 36.39 24.30 3.17
N LEU A 172 36.03 23.11 3.65
CA LEU A 172 34.81 22.89 4.43
C LEU A 172 34.82 23.70 5.73
N LEU A 173 35.93 23.72 6.46
CA LEU A 173 36.10 24.55 7.66
C LEU A 173 35.98 26.05 7.33
N GLY A 174 36.57 26.50 6.22
CA GLY A 174 36.49 27.87 5.73
C GLY A 174 35.06 28.30 5.42
N GLU A 175 34.35 27.54 4.60
CA GLU A 175 32.96 27.84 4.20
C GLU A 175 32.01 27.84 5.41
N ARG A 176 32.09 26.79 6.25
CA ARG A 176 31.23 26.67 7.45
C ARG A 176 31.60 27.69 8.51
N GLY A 177 32.89 27.98 8.66
CA GLY A 177 33.39 28.98 9.59
C GLY A 177 33.01 30.40 9.19
N ALA A 178 32.99 30.72 7.90
CA ALA A 178 32.52 32.02 7.39
C ALA A 178 31.01 32.19 7.61
N ALA A 179 30.23 31.11 7.48
CA ALA A 179 28.81 31.09 7.83
C ALA A 179 28.58 31.26 9.35
N ALA A 180 29.44 30.69 10.19
CA ALA A 180 29.37 30.84 11.64
C ALA A 180 29.82 32.23 12.10
N ARG A 181 30.96 32.73 11.61
CA ARG A 181 31.54 34.04 11.92
C ARG A 181 31.84 34.79 10.62
N PRO A 182 31.05 35.82 10.26
CA PRO A 182 31.30 36.63 9.07
C PRO A 182 32.74 37.17 9.04
N GLY A 183 33.43 36.98 7.92
CA GLY A 183 34.83 37.41 7.74
C GLY A 183 35.88 36.41 8.24
N PHE A 184 35.49 35.25 8.79
CA PHE A 184 36.46 34.18 9.08
C PHE A 184 37.13 33.67 7.80
N ARG A 185 38.46 33.56 7.84
CA ARG A 185 39.27 32.93 6.79
C ARG A 185 40.23 31.93 7.41
N THR A 186 40.36 30.75 6.79
CA THR A 186 41.34 29.74 7.20
C THR A 186 42.78 30.24 7.06
N GLU A 187 43.01 31.19 6.15
CA GLU A 187 44.32 31.80 5.91
C GLU A 187 44.80 32.71 7.05
N ASP A 188 43.91 33.15 7.95
CA ASP A 188 44.28 34.03 9.06
C ASP A 188 45.06 33.29 10.17
N ASP A 189 44.83 31.98 10.31
CA ASP A 189 45.57 31.07 11.20
C ASP A 189 45.65 29.66 10.56
N PRO A 190 46.50 29.49 9.52
CA PRO A 190 46.53 28.26 8.74
C PRO A 190 47.04 27.07 9.56
N ALA A 191 47.89 27.33 10.56
CA ALA A 191 48.41 26.29 11.45
C ALA A 191 47.31 25.71 12.34
N ALA A 192 46.49 26.56 12.97
CA ALA A 192 45.38 26.09 13.78
C ALA A 192 44.27 25.46 12.92
N ALA A 193 43.96 26.02 11.74
CA ALA A 193 42.97 25.45 10.84
C ALA A 193 43.36 24.03 10.36
N ALA A 194 44.61 23.83 9.96
CA ALA A 194 45.13 22.51 9.58
C ALA A 194 45.18 21.54 10.78
N GLU A 195 45.49 22.04 11.96
CA GLU A 195 45.48 21.24 13.20
C GLU A 195 44.06 20.78 13.58
N ILE A 196 43.05 21.65 13.44
CA ILE A 196 41.64 21.27 13.64
C ILE A 196 41.25 20.17 12.66
N CYS A 197 41.44 20.36 11.35
CA CYS A 197 41.04 19.38 10.35
C CYS A 197 41.70 18.02 10.56
N ARG A 198 43.00 18.00 10.91
CA ARG A 198 43.75 16.78 11.23
C ARG A 198 43.25 16.09 12.48
N ARG A 199 42.96 16.82 13.56
CA ARG A 199 42.44 16.24 14.82
C ARG A 199 41.02 15.70 14.68
N LEU A 200 40.24 16.25 13.77
CA LEU A 200 38.90 15.77 13.43
C LEU A 200 38.92 14.65 12.39
N ASP A 201 40.11 14.10 12.09
CA ASP A 201 40.34 13.04 11.10
C ASP A 201 39.76 13.35 9.72
N GLY A 202 39.54 14.61 9.35
CA GLY A 202 38.88 14.98 8.09
C GLY A 202 37.39 14.61 8.00
N LEU A 203 36.72 14.26 9.11
CA LEU A 203 35.31 13.87 9.12
C LEU A 203 34.41 15.10 8.87
N PRO A 204 33.59 15.12 7.80
CA PRO A 204 32.77 16.27 7.45
C PRO A 204 31.88 16.77 8.60
N LEU A 205 31.17 15.86 9.27
CA LEU A 205 30.28 16.23 10.37
C LEU A 205 31.05 16.81 11.56
N ALA A 206 32.20 16.23 11.90
CA ALA A 206 33.04 16.73 12.98
C ALA A 206 33.58 18.13 12.68
N ILE A 207 33.95 18.39 11.42
CA ILE A 207 34.39 19.71 10.95
C ILE A 207 33.24 20.71 11.01
N GLU A 208 32.03 20.34 10.61
CA GLU A 208 30.85 21.22 10.68
C GLU A 208 30.50 21.59 12.13
N LEU A 209 30.55 20.63 13.05
CA LEU A 209 30.34 20.85 14.49
C LEU A 209 31.42 21.75 15.11
N ALA A 210 32.68 21.61 14.70
CA ALA A 210 33.77 22.46 15.16
C ALA A 210 33.70 23.87 14.56
N ALA A 211 33.35 23.99 13.27
CA ALA A 211 33.21 25.27 12.56
C ALA A 211 32.13 26.16 13.20
N ALA A 212 31.02 25.58 13.64
CA ALA A 212 29.97 26.29 14.38
C ALA A 212 30.50 27.01 15.64
N ARG A 213 31.63 26.56 16.21
CA ARG A 213 32.23 27.14 17.43
C ARG A 213 33.09 28.37 17.18
N LEU A 214 33.39 28.70 15.93
CA LEU A 214 34.17 29.89 15.57
C LEU A 214 33.49 31.22 15.95
N ARG A 215 32.18 31.17 16.28
CA ARG A 215 31.43 32.28 16.90
C ARG A 215 31.96 32.68 18.28
N LEU A 216 32.43 31.71 19.05
CA LEU A 216 32.80 31.90 20.47
C LEU A 216 34.29 31.70 20.74
N LEU A 217 34.98 30.97 19.87
CA LEU A 217 36.37 30.55 20.06
C LEU A 217 37.21 30.88 18.84
N THR A 218 38.47 31.21 19.07
CA THR A 218 39.45 31.32 17.97
C THR A 218 39.83 29.92 17.45
N PRO A 219 40.31 29.80 16.20
CA PRO A 219 40.81 28.52 15.67
C PRO A 219 41.82 27.85 16.61
N ARG A 220 42.76 28.62 17.17
CA ARG A 220 43.74 28.09 18.13
C ARG A 220 43.08 27.52 19.40
N GLN A 221 42.09 28.21 19.96
CA GLN A 221 41.35 27.71 21.13
C GLN A 221 40.56 26.44 20.83
N ILE A 222 40.01 26.30 19.62
CA ILE A 222 39.33 25.08 19.18
C ILE A 222 40.35 23.94 19.05
N ALA A 223 41.49 24.19 18.40
CA ALA A 223 42.57 23.21 18.27
C ALA A 223 43.00 22.71 19.65
N ASP A 224 43.37 23.59 20.57
CA ASP A 224 43.88 23.23 21.91
C ASP A 224 42.84 22.40 22.71
N ARG A 225 41.55 22.77 22.67
CA ARG A 225 40.49 22.03 23.38
C ARG A 225 40.21 20.65 22.80
N LEU A 226 40.38 20.47 21.49
CA LEU A 226 40.32 19.15 20.87
C LEU A 226 41.45 18.26 21.42
N ASP A 227 42.67 18.77 21.65
CA ASP A 227 43.78 17.99 22.25
C ASP A 227 43.37 17.32 23.55
N ASP A 228 42.81 18.15 24.44
CA ASP A 228 42.56 17.76 25.81
C ASP A 228 41.48 16.68 25.88
N ARG A 229 40.44 16.77 25.04
CA ARG A 229 39.37 15.77 24.94
C ARG A 229 39.85 14.47 24.30
N PHE A 230 40.66 14.54 23.24
CA PHE A 230 41.25 13.35 22.62
C PHE A 230 42.17 12.60 23.59
N ARG A 231 42.98 13.32 24.39
CA ARG A 231 43.83 12.72 25.43
C ARG A 231 43.00 12.03 26.52
N LEU A 232 41.88 12.62 26.94
CA LEU A 232 40.97 12.03 27.93
C LEU A 232 40.30 10.73 27.43
N LEU A 233 39.92 10.66 26.15
CA LEU A 233 39.27 9.48 25.56
C LEU A 233 40.24 8.31 25.29
N THR A 234 41.49 8.61 24.92
CA THR A 234 42.53 7.57 24.75
C THR A 234 42.89 6.82 26.05
N GLY A 235 42.50 7.32 27.21
CA GLY A 235 42.75 6.69 28.52
C GLY A 235 41.67 5.71 29.01
N GLY A 236 40.47 5.68 28.41
CA GLY A 236 39.26 5.16 29.09
C GLY A 236 38.59 3.89 28.54
N ALA A 237 38.64 3.57 27.24
CA ALA A 237 37.96 2.37 26.71
C ALA A 237 38.66 1.81 25.46
N ARG A 238 39.02 0.52 25.50
CA ARG A 238 39.82 -0.18 24.45
C ARG A 238 38.99 -0.88 23.36
N THR A 239 37.68 -0.68 23.29
CA THR A 239 36.77 -1.53 22.50
C THR A 239 36.10 -0.88 21.29
N VAL A 240 36.31 0.43 21.03
CA VAL A 240 35.70 1.15 19.89
C VAL A 240 36.78 1.65 18.92
N LEU A 241 36.55 1.58 17.60
CA LEU A 241 37.52 1.99 16.57
C LEU A 241 37.92 3.49 16.72
N PRO A 242 39.19 3.87 16.49
CA PRO A 242 39.71 5.22 16.77
C PRO A 242 38.89 6.38 16.18
N ARG A 243 38.34 6.24 14.97
CA ARG A 243 37.59 7.30 14.27
C ARG A 243 36.18 7.54 14.84
N GLN A 244 35.55 6.52 15.43
CA GLN A 244 34.26 6.67 16.11
C GLN A 244 34.43 7.41 17.45
N GLN A 245 35.59 7.25 18.10
CA GLN A 245 35.95 8.04 19.27
C GLN A 245 36.06 9.52 18.91
N THR A 246 36.57 9.86 17.71
CA THR A 246 36.68 11.24 17.20
C THR A 246 35.34 11.93 17.05
N LEU A 247 34.37 11.29 16.41
CA LEU A 247 33.05 11.90 16.25
C LEU A 247 32.30 11.99 17.59
N ARG A 248 32.36 10.95 18.42
CA ARG A 248 31.78 10.97 19.77
C ARG A 248 32.40 12.06 20.64
N ALA A 249 33.72 12.26 20.58
CA ALA A 249 34.42 13.34 21.30
C ALA A 249 33.90 14.73 20.95
N VAL A 250 33.60 14.96 19.66
CA VAL A 250 33.14 16.24 19.15
C VAL A 250 31.67 16.48 19.50
N VAL A 251 30.86 15.42 19.51
CA VAL A 251 29.48 15.48 20.00
C VAL A 251 29.45 15.68 21.53
N ASP A 252 30.27 14.96 22.30
CA ASP A 252 30.45 15.16 23.76
C ASP A 252 30.85 16.60 24.08
N TRP A 253 31.84 17.14 23.37
CA TRP A 253 32.22 18.53 23.53
C TRP A 253 31.11 19.51 23.12
N SER A 254 30.40 19.21 22.03
CA SER A 254 29.27 20.01 21.58
C SER A 254 28.12 20.02 22.59
N TRP A 255 27.90 18.89 23.27
CA TRP A 255 26.94 18.69 24.35
C TRP A 255 27.34 19.46 25.62
N ASP A 256 28.62 19.39 26.01
CA ASP A 256 29.14 20.10 27.19
C ASP A 256 28.98 21.62 27.09
N LEU A 257 28.94 22.16 25.87
CA LEU A 257 28.74 23.59 25.61
C LEU A 257 27.27 24.01 25.57
N LEU A 258 26.33 23.08 25.62
CA LEU A 258 24.91 23.38 25.72
C LEU A 258 24.56 23.75 27.15
N ASP A 259 23.64 24.71 27.30
CA ASP A 259 23.00 24.95 28.59
C ASP A 259 22.00 23.82 28.94
N ALA A 260 21.44 23.88 30.16
CA ALA A 260 20.55 22.83 30.64
C ALA A 260 19.26 22.69 29.80
N PHE A 261 18.73 23.79 29.27
CA PHE A 261 17.49 23.79 28.48
C PHE A 261 17.74 23.26 27.08
N GLU A 262 18.86 23.64 26.46
CA GLU A 262 19.28 23.13 25.16
C GLU A 262 19.56 21.63 25.19
N ARG A 263 20.22 21.13 26.25
CA ARG A 263 20.42 19.68 26.45
C ARG A 263 19.10 18.94 26.59
N ALA A 264 18.14 19.52 27.31
CA ALA A 264 16.81 18.94 27.49
C ALA A 264 16.06 18.86 26.16
N VAL A 265 16.04 19.92 25.35
CA VAL A 265 15.39 19.88 24.03
C VAL A 265 16.09 18.88 23.11
N LEU A 266 17.43 18.89 23.04
CA LEU A 266 18.18 18.01 22.14
C LEU A 266 17.95 16.52 22.46
N ARG A 267 18.02 16.13 23.74
CA ARG A 267 17.75 14.73 24.14
C ARG A 267 16.30 14.33 23.87
N ARG A 268 15.34 15.25 24.03
CA ARG A 268 13.93 14.95 23.79
C ARG A 268 13.59 14.85 22.32
N LEU A 269 14.28 15.57 21.44
CA LEU A 269 14.10 15.45 19.99
C LEU A 269 14.44 14.04 19.46
N SER A 270 15.19 13.23 20.20
CA SER A 270 15.54 11.87 19.78
C SER A 270 14.35 10.91 19.77
N VAL A 271 13.19 11.27 20.35
CA VAL A 271 11.99 10.42 20.33
C VAL A 271 11.23 10.48 19.00
N PHE A 272 11.54 11.45 18.14
CA PHE A 272 10.88 11.62 16.84
C PHE A 272 11.56 10.75 15.77
N SER A 273 10.74 10.10 14.94
CA SER A 273 11.19 9.33 13.78
C SER A 273 10.91 10.16 12.52
N GLY A 274 11.95 10.48 11.73
CA GLY A 274 11.79 11.35 10.55
C GLY A 274 11.64 12.85 10.88
N GLY A 275 12.01 13.26 12.08
CA GLY A 275 11.92 14.64 12.55
C GLY A 275 10.50 15.08 12.92
N CYS A 276 10.31 16.39 13.09
CA CYS A 276 9.06 16.96 13.60
C CYS A 276 8.83 18.38 13.06
N ASP A 277 7.58 18.84 13.10
CA ASP A 277 7.26 20.27 12.95
C ASP A 277 7.43 21.01 14.28
N LEU A 278 7.29 22.34 14.26
CA LEU A 278 7.45 23.17 15.45
C LEU A 278 6.42 22.83 16.54
N SER A 279 5.16 22.62 16.17
CA SER A 279 4.09 22.32 17.14
C SER A 279 4.32 20.99 17.86
N ALA A 280 4.85 19.99 17.16
CA ALA A 280 5.25 18.73 17.75
C ALA A 280 6.45 18.91 18.68
N ALA A 281 7.46 19.68 18.27
CA ALA A 281 8.61 19.98 19.12
C ALA A 281 8.18 20.72 20.40
N GLU A 282 7.31 21.71 20.31
CA GLU A 282 6.76 22.43 21.47
C GLU A 282 6.00 21.49 22.41
N ALA A 283 5.11 20.65 21.88
CA ALA A 283 4.31 19.73 22.68
C ALA A 283 5.15 18.67 23.43
N VAL A 284 6.26 18.23 22.84
CA VAL A 284 7.07 17.12 23.38
C VAL A 284 8.27 17.62 24.16
N CYS A 285 8.91 18.71 23.74
CA CYS A 285 10.18 19.18 24.29
C CYS A 285 10.04 20.30 25.31
N ALA A 286 8.91 21.01 25.38
CA ALA A 286 8.74 22.12 26.32
C ALA A 286 8.82 21.67 27.79
N ASP A 287 9.36 22.55 28.63
CA ASP A 287 9.34 22.44 30.09
C ASP A 287 8.72 23.70 30.72
N PRO A 288 7.92 23.57 31.79
CA PRO A 288 7.42 24.72 32.52
C PRO A 288 8.57 25.60 33.04
N GLY A 289 8.58 26.87 32.63
CA GLY A 289 9.61 27.85 33.04
C GLY A 289 10.90 27.83 32.21
N ALA A 290 10.97 27.00 31.15
CA ALA A 290 12.04 27.07 30.16
C ALA A 290 11.80 28.20 29.13
N PRO A 291 12.85 28.66 28.42
CA PRO A 291 12.71 29.51 27.24
C PRO A 291 11.85 28.87 26.15
N ASP A 292 11.42 29.67 25.17
CA ASP A 292 10.65 29.19 24.03
C ASP A 292 11.42 28.09 23.27
N VAL A 293 10.72 27.00 22.92
CA VAL A 293 11.30 25.88 22.19
C VAL A 293 11.78 26.34 20.80
N LEU A 294 11.12 27.32 20.19
CA LEU A 294 11.57 27.90 18.93
C LEU A 294 12.97 28.53 19.05
N ASP A 295 13.22 29.29 20.11
CA ASP A 295 14.54 29.92 20.35
C ASP A 295 15.62 28.86 20.62
N LEU A 296 15.28 27.83 21.39
CA LEU A 296 16.18 26.70 21.68
C LEU A 296 16.50 25.90 20.41
N LEU A 297 15.51 25.64 19.55
CA LEU A 297 15.71 25.02 18.24
C LEU A 297 16.60 25.88 17.34
N GLY A 298 16.36 27.19 17.29
CA GLY A 298 17.20 28.14 16.57
C GLY A 298 18.67 28.07 17.02
N SER A 299 18.90 28.04 18.33
CA SER A 299 20.25 27.87 18.90
C SER A 299 20.88 26.52 18.56
N LEU A 300 20.11 25.42 18.60
CA LEU A 300 20.61 24.09 18.25
C LEU A 300 20.91 23.94 16.75
N VAL A 301 20.14 24.59 15.88
CA VAL A 301 20.40 24.69 14.43
C VAL A 301 21.67 25.49 14.17
N ASP A 302 21.84 26.63 14.85
CA ASP A 302 23.07 27.44 14.78
C ASP A 302 24.33 26.67 15.24
N LYS A 303 24.14 25.67 16.12
CA LYS A 303 25.20 24.78 16.61
C LYS A 303 25.37 23.51 15.78
N SER A 304 24.65 23.38 14.66
CA SER A 304 24.65 22.21 13.76
C SER A 304 24.28 20.88 14.43
N LEU A 305 23.51 20.92 15.51
CA LEU A 305 23.02 19.73 16.22
C LEU A 305 21.61 19.32 15.75
N VAL A 306 20.86 20.28 15.20
CA VAL A 306 19.55 20.08 14.58
C VAL A 306 19.63 20.57 13.13
N VAL A 307 19.01 19.83 12.21
CA VAL A 307 18.86 20.22 10.81
C VAL A 307 17.44 20.73 10.62
N ALA A 308 17.31 21.94 10.06
CA ALA A 308 16.04 22.52 9.68
C ALA A 308 15.87 22.48 8.15
N THR A 309 14.83 21.81 7.66
CA THR A 309 14.51 21.71 6.23
C THR A 309 13.11 22.26 5.95
N PRO A 310 12.86 22.88 4.79
CA PRO A 310 11.50 23.22 4.38
C PRO A 310 10.65 21.96 4.24
N GLY A 311 9.45 21.98 4.84
CA GLY A 311 8.45 20.93 4.72
C GLY A 311 7.82 20.89 3.33
N GLN A 312 7.40 19.69 2.92
CA GLN A 312 6.76 19.46 1.62
C GLN A 312 5.48 20.29 1.48
N GLY A 313 5.31 20.95 0.33
CA GLY A 313 4.08 21.67 0.00
C GLY A 313 3.79 22.92 0.87
N GLY A 314 4.81 23.53 1.48
CA GLY A 314 4.67 24.78 2.23
C GLY A 314 4.18 24.61 3.67
N THR A 315 4.32 23.42 4.25
CA THR A 315 3.87 23.06 5.61
C THR A 315 4.75 23.61 6.75
N GLY A 316 5.61 24.58 6.48
CA GLY A 316 6.55 25.15 7.46
C GLY A 316 7.90 24.45 7.46
N MET A 317 8.70 24.63 8.52
CA MET A 317 10.02 23.98 8.67
C MET A 317 9.88 22.65 9.42
N ARG A 318 10.70 21.67 9.04
CA ARG A 318 10.90 20.42 9.78
C ARG A 318 12.25 20.40 10.46
N TYR A 319 12.28 19.91 11.69
CA TYR A 319 13.47 19.80 12.52
C TYR A 319 13.80 18.32 12.73
N GLY A 320 15.01 17.92 12.33
CA GLY A 320 15.51 16.56 12.47
C GLY A 320 16.90 16.54 13.11
N LEU A 321 17.24 15.41 13.71
CA LEU A 321 18.60 15.15 14.20
C LEU A 321 19.38 14.38 13.13
N LEU A 322 20.67 14.69 12.98
CA LEU A 322 21.57 13.81 12.25
C LEU A 322 21.71 12.51 13.04
N GLU A 323 21.77 11.37 12.35
CA GLU A 323 21.76 10.02 12.95
C GLU A 323 22.70 9.88 14.16
N THR A 324 23.97 10.25 14.03
CA THR A 324 24.93 10.14 15.14
C THR A 324 24.59 11.05 16.33
N VAL A 325 23.96 12.20 16.08
CA VAL A 325 23.45 13.09 17.12
C VAL A 325 22.17 12.51 17.73
N ALA A 326 21.32 11.86 16.94
CA ALA A 326 20.10 11.19 17.39
C ALA A 326 20.41 10.02 18.33
N GLU A 327 21.35 9.15 17.95
CA GLU A 327 21.85 8.05 18.80
C GLU A 327 22.38 8.59 20.13
N TYR A 328 23.25 9.60 20.08
CA TYR A 328 23.81 10.22 21.27
C TYR A 328 22.74 10.87 22.15
N ALA A 329 21.81 11.61 21.55
CA ALA A 329 20.71 12.26 22.23
C ALA A 329 19.78 11.22 22.91
N ALA A 330 19.53 10.08 22.27
CA ALA A 330 18.76 8.98 22.83
C ALA A 330 19.48 8.30 24.01
N GLU A 331 20.80 8.08 23.93
CA GLU A 331 21.61 7.62 25.07
C GLU A 331 21.49 8.60 26.25
N ARG A 332 21.63 9.90 26.00
CA ARG A 332 21.51 10.94 27.04
C ARG A 332 20.08 11.08 27.60
N LEU A 333 19.05 10.79 26.80
CA LEU A 333 17.68 10.73 27.27
C LEU A 333 17.47 9.53 28.20
N ALA A 334 18.06 8.38 27.88
CA ALA A 334 17.98 7.16 28.70
C ALA A 334 18.74 7.30 30.03
N GLU A 335 19.86 8.03 30.06
CA GLU A 335 20.61 8.33 31.28
C GLU A 335 19.92 9.39 32.17
N ALA A 336 19.03 10.20 31.61
CA ALA A 336 18.34 11.25 32.35
C ALA A 336 17.17 10.67 33.17
N ASP A 337 17.37 10.54 34.48
CA ASP A 337 16.37 10.03 35.42
C ASP A 337 14.98 10.64 35.20
N GLY A 338 13.99 9.80 34.88
CA GLY A 338 12.58 10.16 34.74
C GLY A 338 12.18 10.92 33.47
N ASP A 339 13.11 11.41 32.65
CA ASP A 339 12.78 12.25 31.49
C ASP A 339 12.36 11.42 30.26
N ARG A 340 12.92 10.21 30.08
CA ARG A 340 12.61 9.34 28.94
C ARG A 340 11.13 8.97 28.86
N GLY A 341 10.59 8.34 29.89
CA GLY A 341 9.19 7.88 29.89
C GLY A 341 8.19 9.03 29.75
N ALA A 342 8.45 10.17 30.41
CA ALA A 342 7.61 11.35 30.27
C ALA A 342 7.64 11.93 28.85
N THR A 343 8.80 11.96 28.21
CA THR A 343 8.97 12.47 26.84
C THR A 343 8.33 11.53 25.81
N GLU A 344 8.57 10.22 25.93
CA GLU A 344 7.95 9.20 25.09
C GLU A 344 6.41 9.22 25.22
N HIS A 345 5.89 9.46 26.42
CA HIS A 345 4.45 9.62 26.65
C HIS A 345 3.91 10.91 26.00
N ARG A 346 4.59 12.06 26.14
CA ARG A 346 4.18 13.30 25.44
C ARG A 346 4.15 13.13 23.92
N HIS A 347 5.16 12.46 23.35
CA HIS A 347 5.18 12.14 21.92
C HIS A 347 4.02 11.23 21.53
N LEU A 348 3.76 10.16 22.28
CA LEU A 348 2.62 9.26 22.07
C LEU A 348 1.30 10.05 22.09
N THR A 349 1.06 10.85 23.13
CA THR A 349 -0.15 11.65 23.27
C THR A 349 -0.32 12.64 22.12
N TYR A 350 0.76 13.33 21.71
CA TYR A 350 0.72 14.27 20.59
C TYR A 350 0.32 13.58 19.28
N TYR A 351 1.00 12.49 18.92
CA TYR A 351 0.71 11.80 17.65
C TYR A 351 -0.60 11.02 17.67
N ARG A 352 -1.05 10.54 18.83
CA ARG A 352 -2.40 10.03 18.98
C ARG A 352 -3.46 11.11 18.78
N GLU A 353 -3.28 12.31 19.36
CA GLU A 353 -4.21 13.41 19.11
C GLU A 353 -4.17 13.89 17.66
N LEU A 354 -2.99 13.90 17.04
CA LEU A 354 -2.86 14.18 15.61
C LEU A 354 -3.63 13.15 14.78
N ALA A 355 -3.51 11.85 15.07
CA ALA A 355 -4.26 10.78 14.41
C ALA A 355 -5.76 11.00 14.56
N ARG A 356 -6.21 11.12 15.81
CA ARG A 356 -7.61 11.22 16.19
C ARG A 356 -8.32 12.43 15.57
N THR A 357 -7.64 13.58 15.51
CA THR A 357 -8.21 14.81 14.96
C THR A 357 -8.10 14.91 13.44
N THR A 358 -7.21 14.13 12.82
CA THR A 358 -7.03 14.11 11.36
C THR A 358 -7.94 13.09 10.67
N ASP A 359 -8.28 11.96 11.31
CA ASP A 359 -9.17 10.94 10.74
C ASP A 359 -10.51 11.48 10.21
N PRO A 360 -11.27 12.32 10.96
CA PRO A 360 -12.54 12.85 10.45
C PRO A 360 -12.37 13.74 9.21
N LEU A 361 -11.19 14.35 9.04
CA LEU A 361 -10.89 15.22 7.89
C LEU A 361 -10.67 14.44 6.59
N LEU A 362 -10.50 13.11 6.66
CA LEU A 362 -10.43 12.22 5.50
C LEU A 362 -11.79 12.07 4.79
N ARG A 363 -12.88 12.55 5.39
CA ARG A 363 -14.27 12.36 4.92
C ARG A 363 -14.90 13.67 4.46
N GLY A 364 -14.24 14.37 3.52
CA GLY A 364 -14.75 15.60 2.92
C GLY A 364 -13.66 16.52 2.35
N ARG A 365 -13.94 17.83 2.25
CA ARG A 365 -13.11 18.83 1.52
C ARG A 365 -11.63 18.88 1.90
N ARG A 366 -11.25 18.44 3.12
CA ARG A 366 -9.87 18.43 3.61
C ARG A 366 -9.16 17.09 3.43
N GLN A 367 -9.78 16.13 2.74
CA GLN A 367 -9.27 14.78 2.53
C GLN A 367 -7.82 14.76 2.02
N ARG A 368 -7.51 15.54 0.97
CA ARG A 368 -6.15 15.66 0.42
C ARG A 368 -5.11 16.25 1.39
N GLU A 369 -5.53 17.15 2.27
CA GLU A 369 -4.67 17.73 3.31
C GLU A 369 -4.40 16.69 4.39
N ALA A 370 -5.46 16.01 4.86
CA ALA A 370 -5.39 14.97 5.87
C ALA A 370 -4.52 13.78 5.42
N THR A 371 -4.72 13.30 4.19
CA THR A 371 -3.88 12.26 3.57
C THR A 371 -2.40 12.64 3.55
N ARG A 372 -2.08 13.87 3.11
CA ARG A 372 -0.68 14.33 3.10
C ARG A 372 -0.09 14.45 4.50
N ARG A 373 -0.91 14.87 5.48
CA ARG A 373 -0.49 14.97 6.88
C ARG A 373 -0.15 13.59 7.46
N PHE A 374 -0.99 12.58 7.24
CA PHE A 374 -0.70 11.21 7.64
C PHE A 374 0.51 10.63 6.93
N ALA A 375 0.65 10.83 5.62
CA ALA A 375 1.83 10.38 4.89
C ALA A 375 3.13 11.00 5.45
N THR A 376 3.09 12.28 5.83
CA THR A 376 4.25 13.00 6.38
C THR A 376 4.61 12.52 7.79
N GLU A 377 3.61 12.29 8.65
CA GLU A 377 3.83 11.91 10.05
C GLU A 377 3.80 10.40 10.31
N TYR A 378 3.73 9.59 9.26
CA TYR A 378 3.49 8.14 9.38
C TYR A 378 4.52 7.44 10.26
N GLU A 379 5.79 7.82 10.16
CA GLU A 379 6.86 7.22 10.95
C GLU A 379 6.75 7.56 12.44
N ASN A 380 6.34 8.78 12.76
CA ASN A 380 6.05 9.15 14.14
C ASN A 380 4.81 8.42 14.68
N LEU A 381 3.77 8.25 13.85
CA LEU A 381 2.56 7.48 14.20
C LEU A 381 2.89 6.00 14.44
N ARG A 382 3.74 5.41 13.60
CA ARG A 382 4.25 4.04 13.75
C ARG A 382 5.03 3.87 15.04
N SER A 383 5.95 4.80 15.34
CA SER A 383 6.71 4.82 16.59
C SER A 383 5.83 4.98 17.83
N ALA A 384 4.77 5.79 17.75
CA ALA A 384 3.78 5.93 18.81
C ALA A 384 3.01 4.61 19.04
N LEU A 385 2.52 3.97 17.98
CA LEU A 385 1.85 2.66 18.04
C LEU A 385 2.73 1.58 18.66
N ARG A 386 4.00 1.46 18.21
CA ARG A 386 4.98 0.52 18.78
C ARG A 386 5.14 0.72 20.28
N ARG A 387 5.33 1.96 20.72
CA ARG A 387 5.48 2.29 22.16
C ARG A 387 4.23 1.97 22.96
N ALA A 388 3.04 2.29 22.43
CA ALA A 388 1.78 1.96 23.09
C ALA A 388 1.59 0.45 23.25
N ILE A 389 1.94 -0.35 22.24
CA ILE A 389 1.89 -1.82 22.29
C ILE A 389 2.91 -2.37 23.30
N ALA A 390 4.16 -1.90 23.26
CA ALA A 390 5.21 -2.34 24.17
C ALA A 390 4.85 -2.03 25.64
N ALA A 391 4.25 -0.87 25.89
CA ALA A 391 3.73 -0.48 27.21
C ALA A 391 2.43 -1.19 27.60
N ARG A 392 1.81 -1.93 26.67
CA ARG A 392 0.46 -2.52 26.78
C ARG A 392 -0.61 -1.48 27.17
N ASP A 393 -0.46 -0.24 26.70
CA ASP A 393 -1.43 0.83 26.91
C ASP A 393 -2.61 0.67 25.95
N THR A 394 -3.57 -0.16 26.35
CA THR A 394 -4.72 -0.52 25.51
C THR A 394 -5.53 0.68 25.03
N GLY A 395 -5.65 1.75 25.82
CA GLY A 395 -6.43 2.93 25.43
C GLY A 395 -5.79 3.66 24.26
N GLU A 396 -4.47 3.87 24.32
CA GLU A 396 -3.70 4.51 23.26
C GLU A 396 -3.67 3.65 21.99
N VAL A 397 -3.47 2.33 22.13
CA VAL A 397 -3.48 1.39 21.00
C VAL A 397 -4.84 1.40 20.29
N LEU A 398 -5.94 1.29 21.03
CA LEU A 398 -7.29 1.33 20.45
C LEU A 398 -7.54 2.65 19.72
N CYS A 399 -7.14 3.78 20.30
CA CYS A 399 -7.31 5.09 19.66
C CYS A 399 -6.55 5.19 18.33
N LEU A 400 -5.26 4.83 18.34
CA LEU A 400 -4.40 4.95 17.16
C LEU A 400 -4.84 4.01 16.04
N VAL A 401 -5.12 2.74 16.35
CA VAL A 401 -5.56 1.76 15.33
C VAL A 401 -6.88 2.19 14.70
N HIS A 402 -7.87 2.62 15.50
CA HIS A 402 -9.15 3.12 14.95
C HIS A 402 -8.98 4.39 14.13
N SER A 403 -8.08 5.30 14.54
CA SER A 403 -7.82 6.55 13.79
C SER A 403 -7.11 6.31 12.46
N LEU A 404 -6.29 5.27 12.35
CA LEU A 404 -5.51 4.97 11.15
C LEU A 404 -6.18 3.94 10.24
N ALA A 405 -7.17 3.20 10.73
CA ALA A 405 -7.86 2.16 9.97
C ALA A 405 -8.41 2.65 8.63
N TRP A 406 -9.04 3.84 8.62
CA TRP A 406 -9.57 4.40 7.40
C TRP A 406 -8.47 4.83 6.42
N TYR A 407 -7.40 5.45 6.92
CA TYR A 407 -6.23 5.78 6.10
C TYR A 407 -5.59 4.53 5.49
N TRP A 408 -5.39 3.46 6.27
CA TRP A 408 -4.86 2.21 5.74
C TRP A 408 -5.79 1.58 4.70
N SER A 409 -7.10 1.64 4.92
CA SER A 409 -8.10 1.14 3.97
C SER A 409 -8.11 1.95 2.67
N MET A 410 -8.04 3.28 2.77
CA MET A 410 -7.97 4.17 1.62
C MET A 410 -6.66 3.98 0.84
N HIS A 411 -5.55 3.67 1.51
CA HIS A 411 -4.26 3.54 0.84
C HIS A 411 -3.85 2.08 0.57
N GLU A 412 -4.75 1.11 0.82
CA GLU A 412 -4.54 -0.36 0.88
C GLU A 412 -3.20 -0.73 1.48
N LEU A 413 -2.90 -0.09 2.60
CA LEU A 413 -1.84 -0.49 3.49
C LEU A 413 -2.34 -1.69 4.31
N ARG A 414 -2.75 -2.76 3.61
CA ARG A 414 -3.38 -3.95 4.20
C ARG A 414 -2.42 -4.65 5.16
N THR A 415 -1.13 -4.72 4.79
CA THR A 415 -0.11 -5.32 5.67
C THR A 415 0.01 -4.55 6.98
N GLU A 416 0.07 -3.22 6.92
CA GLU A 416 0.10 -2.36 8.11
C GLU A 416 -1.16 -2.55 8.94
N SER A 417 -2.34 -2.47 8.31
CA SER A 417 -3.62 -2.68 8.98
C SER A 417 -3.71 -4.04 9.67
N ARG A 418 -3.25 -5.10 9.01
CA ARG A 418 -3.17 -6.45 9.55
C ARG A 418 -2.21 -6.54 10.73
N HIS A 419 -0.96 -6.10 10.54
CA HIS A 419 0.08 -6.12 11.57
C HIS A 419 -0.37 -5.41 12.85
N TRP A 420 -0.86 -4.17 12.72
CA TRP A 420 -1.30 -3.38 13.87
C TRP A 420 -2.58 -3.91 14.51
N ALA A 421 -3.53 -4.40 13.70
CA ALA A 421 -4.76 -5.00 14.24
C ALA A 421 -4.48 -6.34 14.95
N GLU A 422 -3.56 -7.16 14.45
CA GLU A 422 -3.11 -8.40 15.10
C GLU A 422 -2.39 -8.12 16.42
N ALA A 423 -1.44 -7.17 16.41
CA ALA A 423 -0.74 -6.74 17.62
C ALA A 423 -1.71 -6.18 18.68
N ALA A 424 -2.67 -5.33 18.27
CA ALA A 424 -3.70 -4.82 19.15
C ALA A 424 -4.61 -5.94 19.68
N ALA A 425 -5.06 -6.83 18.82
CA ALA A 425 -5.89 -8.00 19.16
C ALA A 425 -5.24 -8.91 20.21
N ALA A 426 -3.91 -8.99 20.28
CA ALA A 426 -3.19 -9.77 21.28
C ALA A 426 -3.22 -9.13 22.69
N LEU A 427 -3.58 -7.85 22.82
CA LEU A 427 -3.62 -7.13 24.09
C LEU A 427 -4.95 -7.24 24.84
N GLY A 428 -6.04 -7.53 24.13
CA GLY A 428 -7.40 -7.47 24.67
C GLY A 428 -8.22 -8.75 24.49
N PRO A 429 -9.46 -8.77 25.00
CA PRO A 429 -10.36 -9.89 24.84
C PRO A 429 -10.73 -10.13 23.38
N ASP A 430 -11.28 -11.32 23.10
CA ASP A 430 -11.96 -11.61 21.85
C ASP A 430 -13.49 -11.54 22.09
N PRO A 431 -14.17 -10.46 21.67
CA PRO A 431 -15.61 -10.30 21.89
C PRO A 431 -16.47 -11.22 21.00
N PHE A 432 -15.87 -11.89 20.02
CA PHE A 432 -16.57 -12.81 19.11
C PHE A 432 -16.40 -14.28 19.51
N ARG A 433 -15.57 -14.57 20.51
CA ARG A 433 -15.43 -15.92 21.06
C ARG A 433 -16.61 -16.27 21.98
N ALA A 434 -17.11 -17.51 21.88
CA ALA A 434 -18.21 -17.98 22.70
C ALA A 434 -17.87 -17.98 24.22
N PRO A 435 -18.83 -17.62 25.11
CA PRO A 435 -20.18 -17.16 24.79
C PRO A 435 -20.20 -15.71 24.27
N VAL A 436 -20.77 -15.51 23.08
CA VAL A 436 -20.84 -14.20 22.42
C VAL A 436 -21.91 -13.33 23.07
N VAL A 437 -21.54 -12.11 23.43
CA VAL A 437 -22.47 -11.11 24.02
C VAL A 437 -23.01 -10.20 22.91
N PRO A 438 -24.34 -10.15 22.69
CA PRO A 438 -24.93 -9.26 21.69
C PRO A 438 -24.59 -7.79 21.95
N ALA A 439 -24.28 -7.06 20.88
CA ALA A 439 -23.93 -5.65 20.92
C ALA A 439 -25.11 -4.77 21.36
N GLN A 440 -24.82 -3.80 22.23
CA GLN A 440 -25.76 -2.74 22.58
C GLN A 440 -25.51 -1.51 21.68
N PRO A 441 -26.50 -0.62 21.48
CA PRO A 441 -26.31 0.57 20.65
C PRO A 441 -25.20 1.50 21.19
N VAL A 442 -24.26 1.87 20.31
CA VAL A 442 -23.19 2.84 20.59
C VAL A 442 -23.21 3.95 19.54
N TYR A 443 -23.43 5.19 19.98
CA TYR A 443 -23.50 6.36 19.09
C TYR A 443 -22.17 7.11 18.97
N ALA A 444 -21.29 6.99 19.96
CA ALA A 444 -19.96 7.60 19.94
C ALA A 444 -18.95 6.70 19.21
N GLN A 445 -17.95 7.29 18.58
CA GLN A 445 -16.80 6.59 18.02
C GLN A 445 -15.62 6.64 18.99
N VAL A 446 -14.72 5.67 18.86
CA VAL A 446 -13.44 5.65 19.59
C VAL A 446 -12.65 6.93 19.30
N VAL A 447 -12.72 7.45 18.08
CA VAL A 447 -11.99 8.66 17.67
C VAL A 447 -12.60 9.97 18.20
N ASP A 448 -13.81 9.96 18.76
CA ASP A 448 -14.46 11.19 19.24
C ASP A 448 -13.75 11.79 20.46
N ALA A 449 -13.15 10.94 21.29
CA ALA A 449 -12.53 11.33 22.55
C ALA A 449 -11.23 10.57 22.82
N PRO A 450 -10.29 11.16 23.56
CA PRO A 450 -9.11 10.46 24.04
C PRO A 450 -9.47 9.32 25.04
N PRO A 451 -8.63 8.29 25.21
CA PRO A 451 -8.78 7.32 26.30
C PRO A 451 -8.73 8.00 27.70
N PRO A 452 -9.27 7.36 28.76
CA PRO A 452 -9.71 5.96 28.84
C PRO A 452 -11.15 5.72 28.34
N TYR A 453 -11.36 4.55 27.74
CA TYR A 453 -12.69 4.06 27.31
C TYR A 453 -13.31 3.11 28.34
N SER A 454 -14.64 3.05 28.41
CA SER A 454 -15.35 2.15 29.32
C SER A 454 -16.70 1.70 28.76
N GLY A 455 -17.31 0.71 29.40
CA GLY A 455 -18.64 0.20 29.04
C GLY A 455 -18.70 -0.37 27.61
N GLU A 456 -19.84 -0.16 26.94
CA GLU A 456 -20.07 -0.70 25.60
C GLU A 456 -19.13 -0.07 24.55
N LEU A 457 -18.68 1.18 24.72
CA LEU A 457 -17.72 1.80 23.78
C LEU A 457 -16.37 1.05 23.79
N LEU A 458 -15.90 0.61 24.97
CA LEU A 458 -14.69 -0.20 25.05
C LEU A 458 -14.89 -1.58 24.41
N ALA A 459 -16.06 -2.20 24.62
CA ALA A 459 -16.39 -3.47 23.97
C ALA A 459 -16.41 -3.32 22.43
N GLU A 460 -17.03 -2.25 21.93
CA GLU A 460 -17.07 -1.93 20.51
C GLU A 460 -15.69 -1.61 19.94
N ALA A 461 -14.82 -0.94 20.70
CA ALA A 461 -13.43 -0.71 20.29
C ALA A 461 -12.71 -2.05 20.02
N TRP A 462 -12.89 -3.05 20.89
CA TRP A 462 -12.32 -4.38 20.70
C TRP A 462 -12.97 -5.15 19.54
N ARG A 463 -14.29 -5.04 19.34
CA ARG A 463 -14.96 -5.62 18.17
C ARG A 463 -14.39 -5.01 16.87
N GLY A 464 -14.19 -3.70 16.86
CA GLY A 464 -13.59 -2.97 15.75
C GLY A 464 -12.18 -3.44 15.38
N ILE A 465 -11.31 -3.72 16.37
CA ILE A 465 -9.98 -4.29 16.10
C ILE A 465 -10.08 -5.63 15.36
N ARG A 466 -10.98 -6.51 15.79
CA ARG A 466 -11.20 -7.82 15.17
C ARG A 466 -11.79 -7.69 13.76
N LEU A 467 -12.70 -6.75 13.55
CA LEU A 467 -13.26 -6.45 12.22
C LEU A 467 -12.21 -5.87 11.26
N ILE A 468 -11.35 -4.97 11.73
CA ILE A 468 -10.21 -4.45 10.94
C ILE A 468 -9.26 -5.59 10.57
N ARG A 469 -8.94 -6.46 11.54
CA ARG A 469 -8.12 -7.66 11.30
C ARG A 469 -8.76 -8.56 10.24
N LEU A 470 -10.05 -8.86 10.35
CA LEU A 470 -10.77 -9.69 9.37
C LEU A 470 -10.74 -9.05 7.97
N ALA A 471 -11.01 -7.74 7.87
CA ALA A 471 -11.02 -7.03 6.59
C ALA A 471 -9.62 -6.87 5.97
N SER A 472 -8.57 -7.00 6.78
CA SER A 472 -7.16 -6.94 6.37
C SER A 472 -6.52 -8.32 6.24
N ARG A 473 -7.31 -9.39 6.46
CA ARG A 473 -6.82 -10.76 6.43
C ARG A 473 -6.39 -11.13 5.02
N ASN A 474 -5.30 -11.88 4.93
CA ASN A 474 -4.84 -12.41 3.66
C ASN A 474 -5.71 -13.63 3.29
N GLN A 475 -6.29 -13.67 2.10
CA GLN A 475 -7.12 -14.81 1.66
C GLN A 475 -6.27 -16.08 1.42
N THR A 476 -4.95 -15.98 1.55
CA THR A 476 -3.96 -17.07 1.50
C THR A 476 -3.80 -17.84 2.80
N ASP A 477 -4.37 -17.33 3.90
CA ASP A 477 -4.43 -18.10 5.15
C ASP A 477 -5.31 -19.35 4.97
N GLU A 478 -5.46 -20.15 6.01
CA GLU A 478 -6.54 -21.13 6.12
C GLU A 478 -7.83 -20.56 5.47
N GLY A 479 -8.28 -21.16 4.36
CA GLY A 479 -9.36 -20.61 3.54
C GLY A 479 -10.62 -20.34 4.34
N TRP A 480 -11.57 -19.58 3.79
CA TRP A 480 -12.82 -19.22 4.47
C TRP A 480 -13.58 -20.41 5.07
N GLU A 481 -13.33 -21.62 4.56
CA GLU A 481 -13.89 -22.88 5.03
C GLU A 481 -13.20 -23.52 6.23
N ALA A 482 -12.10 -22.95 6.71
CA ALA A 482 -11.37 -23.48 7.84
C ALA A 482 -12.17 -23.30 9.15
N PRO A 483 -12.13 -24.31 10.05
CA PRO A 483 -12.98 -24.31 11.24
C PRO A 483 -12.85 -23.06 12.12
N GLY A 484 -11.62 -22.59 12.38
CA GLY A 484 -11.39 -21.41 13.22
C GLY A 484 -11.93 -20.12 12.61
N VAL A 485 -11.89 -20.01 11.28
CA VAL A 485 -12.41 -18.86 10.52
C VAL A 485 -13.93 -18.83 10.55
N ARG A 486 -14.56 -19.98 10.30
CA ARG A 486 -16.02 -20.10 10.36
C ARG A 486 -16.54 -19.80 11.78
N GLU A 487 -15.82 -20.24 12.82
CA GLU A 487 -16.18 -19.91 14.21
C GLU A 487 -16.09 -18.41 14.48
N GLU A 488 -15.05 -17.72 14.02
CA GLU A 488 -14.91 -16.26 14.14
C GLU A 488 -16.03 -15.52 13.39
N VAL A 489 -16.29 -15.91 12.13
CA VAL A 489 -17.37 -15.32 11.31
C VAL A 489 -18.74 -15.53 11.96
N ALA A 490 -19.03 -16.73 12.44
CA ALA A 490 -20.27 -17.02 13.16
C ALA A 490 -20.39 -16.18 14.45
N GLY A 491 -19.28 -16.00 15.17
CA GLY A 491 -19.23 -15.15 16.36
C GLY A 491 -19.53 -13.68 16.06
N ILE A 492 -18.98 -13.15 14.96
CA ILE A 492 -19.26 -11.79 14.47
C ILE A 492 -20.74 -11.65 14.10
N VAL A 493 -21.29 -12.58 13.32
CA VAL A 493 -22.70 -12.56 12.91
C VAL A 493 -23.63 -12.64 14.12
N ALA A 494 -23.29 -13.43 15.15
CA ALA A 494 -24.06 -13.54 16.38
C ALA A 494 -23.96 -12.30 17.28
N ALA A 495 -22.88 -11.52 17.17
CA ALA A 495 -22.64 -10.35 18.01
C ALA A 495 -23.48 -9.13 17.60
N TYR A 496 -23.73 -8.94 16.30
CA TYR A 496 -24.44 -7.77 15.78
C TYR A 496 -25.86 -8.09 15.32
N ARG A 497 -26.68 -7.05 15.17
CA ARG A 497 -28.02 -7.13 14.58
C ARG A 497 -28.28 -5.90 13.69
N PRO A 498 -29.17 -6.00 12.69
CA PRO A 498 -29.52 -4.86 11.85
C PRO A 498 -30.08 -3.70 12.70
N GLY A 499 -29.75 -2.46 12.32
CA GLY A 499 -30.26 -1.24 12.96
C GLY A 499 -29.44 -0.70 14.14
N LEU A 500 -28.23 -1.21 14.36
CA LEU A 500 -27.33 -0.63 15.36
C LEU A 500 -26.61 0.62 14.80
N PRO A 501 -26.47 1.72 15.56
CA PRO A 501 -25.80 2.92 15.10
C PRO A 501 -24.34 2.66 14.66
N GLN A 502 -23.62 1.85 15.42
CA GLN A 502 -22.21 1.54 15.15
C GLN A 502 -22.00 0.67 13.90
N THR A 503 -23.00 -0.11 13.47
CA THR A 503 -22.88 -0.94 12.25
C THR A 503 -23.06 -0.11 10.98
N CYS A 504 -23.48 1.16 11.10
CA CYS A 504 -23.47 2.10 9.97
C CYS A 504 -22.07 2.71 9.75
N ARG A 505 -21.19 2.66 10.76
CA ARG A 505 -19.87 3.30 10.75
C ARG A 505 -18.76 2.26 10.68
N ASN A 506 -17.69 2.56 9.96
CA ASN A 506 -16.48 1.74 10.05
C ASN A 506 -15.78 1.97 11.41
N PRO A 507 -15.23 0.91 12.04
CA PRO A 507 -15.12 -0.47 11.54
C PRO A 507 -16.36 -1.36 11.74
N GLY A 508 -17.37 -0.97 12.52
CA GLY A 508 -18.58 -1.80 12.76
C GLY A 508 -19.33 -2.21 11.48
N GLY A 509 -19.35 -1.36 10.45
CA GLY A 509 -19.93 -1.64 9.14
C GLY A 509 -19.26 -2.78 8.37
N LEU A 510 -18.02 -3.13 8.71
CA LEU A 510 -17.33 -4.31 8.16
C LEU A 510 -18.05 -5.63 8.53
N TRP A 511 -19.01 -5.61 9.46
CA TRP A 511 -19.91 -6.71 9.74
C TRP A 511 -20.61 -7.26 8.49
N VAL A 512 -20.93 -6.40 7.51
CA VAL A 512 -21.55 -6.82 6.24
C VAL A 512 -20.72 -7.90 5.52
N TYR A 513 -19.39 -7.83 5.63
CA TYR A 513 -18.49 -8.82 5.03
C TYR A 513 -18.59 -10.18 5.71
N ALA A 514 -18.74 -10.22 7.03
CA ALA A 514 -18.97 -11.49 7.74
C ALA A 514 -20.30 -12.13 7.33
N VAL A 515 -21.35 -11.33 7.07
CA VAL A 515 -22.64 -11.82 6.56
C VAL A 515 -22.51 -12.37 5.14
N ILE A 516 -21.76 -11.70 4.26
CA ILE A 516 -21.44 -12.17 2.90
C ILE A 516 -20.73 -13.52 2.95
N VAL A 517 -19.66 -13.62 3.75
CA VAL A 517 -18.87 -14.85 3.90
C VAL A 517 -19.71 -16.00 4.47
N ASN A 518 -20.66 -15.70 5.36
CA ASN A 518 -21.60 -16.69 5.90
C ASN A 518 -22.63 -17.20 4.86
N GLY A 519 -22.79 -16.51 3.72
CA GLY A 519 -23.66 -16.94 2.62
C GLY A 519 -25.17 -16.71 2.86
N ASP A 520 -25.56 -15.94 3.87
CA ASP A 520 -26.97 -15.65 4.16
C ASP A 520 -27.45 -14.42 3.36
N THR A 521 -27.90 -14.67 2.14
CA THR A 521 -28.35 -13.61 1.22
C THR A 521 -29.60 -12.85 1.71
N ALA A 522 -30.46 -13.48 2.52
CA ALA A 522 -31.65 -12.84 3.06
C ALA A 522 -31.29 -11.88 4.20
N LEU A 523 -30.39 -12.32 5.09
CA LEU A 523 -29.84 -11.47 6.13
C LEU A 523 -29.08 -10.29 5.52
N LEU A 524 -28.26 -10.52 4.49
CA LEU A 524 -27.51 -9.45 3.83
C LEU A 524 -28.40 -8.34 3.28
N GLN A 525 -29.48 -8.70 2.58
CA GLN A 525 -30.46 -7.72 2.10
C GLN A 525 -31.05 -6.91 3.26
N HIS A 526 -31.48 -7.60 4.33
CA HIS A 526 -32.06 -6.95 5.50
C HIS A 526 -31.06 -6.02 6.21
N VAL A 527 -29.78 -6.41 6.28
CA VAL A 527 -28.70 -5.58 6.85
C VAL A 527 -28.52 -4.30 6.04
N LEU A 528 -28.38 -4.39 4.72
CA LEU A 528 -28.18 -3.22 3.86
C LEU A 528 -29.36 -2.24 3.94
N ASP A 529 -30.59 -2.74 3.84
CA ASP A 529 -31.80 -1.90 3.91
C ASP A 529 -31.91 -1.18 5.26
N THR A 530 -31.75 -1.93 6.35
CA THR A 530 -31.87 -1.35 7.71
C THR A 530 -30.72 -0.36 7.99
N SER A 531 -29.54 -0.57 7.40
CA SER A 531 -28.40 0.33 7.58
C SER A 531 -28.60 1.66 6.86
N VAL A 532 -29.22 1.66 5.67
CA VAL A 532 -29.63 2.89 4.97
C VAL A 532 -30.66 3.66 5.80
N ASP A 533 -31.70 2.98 6.30
CA ASP A 533 -32.74 3.62 7.11
C ASP A 533 -32.15 4.21 8.41
N THR A 534 -31.31 3.45 9.10
CA THR A 534 -30.65 3.90 10.34
C THR A 534 -29.71 5.08 10.10
N ALA A 535 -28.90 5.03 9.04
CA ALA A 535 -28.01 6.14 8.71
C ALA A 535 -28.78 7.42 8.35
N ARG A 536 -29.95 7.30 7.70
CA ARG A 536 -30.86 8.43 7.46
C ARG A 536 -31.45 8.98 8.75
N GLU A 537 -31.97 8.11 9.62
CA GLU A 537 -32.59 8.52 10.89
C GLU A 537 -31.60 9.23 11.82
N LEU A 538 -30.33 8.83 11.79
CA LEU A 538 -29.26 9.40 12.61
C LEU A 538 -28.48 10.55 11.97
N ASP A 539 -28.82 10.93 10.72
CA ASP A 539 -28.11 11.93 9.92
C ASP A 539 -26.60 11.63 9.73
N TYR A 540 -26.26 10.36 9.59
CA TYR A 540 -24.89 9.90 9.33
C TYR A 540 -24.61 10.00 7.82
N ARG A 541 -24.47 11.23 7.32
CA ARG A 541 -24.46 11.51 5.88
C ARG A 541 -23.37 10.77 5.12
N TRP A 542 -22.14 10.72 5.63
CA TRP A 542 -21.03 10.04 4.95
C TRP A 542 -21.26 8.54 4.91
N GLU A 543 -21.70 7.96 6.03
CA GLU A 543 -22.05 6.54 6.16
C GLU A 543 -23.24 6.14 5.30
N LEU A 544 -24.25 7.01 5.19
CA LEU A 544 -25.40 6.83 4.32
C LEU A 544 -24.93 6.71 2.87
N ALA A 545 -24.07 7.63 2.42
CA ALA A 545 -23.52 7.58 1.07
C ALA A 545 -22.72 6.30 0.82
N GLY A 546 -21.87 5.88 1.76
CA GLY A 546 -21.15 4.61 1.67
C GLY A 546 -22.06 3.39 1.65
N THR A 547 -23.10 3.35 2.50
CA THR A 547 -24.04 2.23 2.56
C THR A 547 -24.89 2.13 1.29
N LEU A 548 -25.35 3.27 0.76
CA LEU A 548 -26.04 3.34 -0.53
C LEU A 548 -25.15 2.85 -1.67
N GLN A 549 -23.87 3.20 -1.67
CA GLN A 549 -22.91 2.71 -2.67
C GLN A 549 -22.72 1.19 -2.59
N VAL A 550 -22.55 0.62 -1.38
CA VAL A 550 -22.45 -0.84 -1.20
C VAL A 550 -23.73 -1.54 -1.63
N ARG A 551 -24.90 -0.98 -1.28
CA ARG A 551 -26.20 -1.54 -1.67
C ARG A 551 -26.41 -1.44 -3.19
N ALA A 552 -25.98 -0.34 -3.83
CA ALA A 552 -26.03 -0.21 -5.28
C ALA A 552 -25.24 -1.31 -5.99
N ASN A 553 -24.01 -1.60 -5.55
CA ASN A 553 -23.20 -2.70 -6.12
C ASN A 553 -23.87 -4.07 -5.92
N TRP A 554 -24.42 -4.31 -4.72
CA TRP A 554 -25.15 -5.55 -4.43
C TRP A 554 -26.38 -5.73 -5.32
N LEU A 555 -27.13 -4.65 -5.55
CA LEU A 555 -28.32 -4.65 -6.42
C LEU A 555 -27.96 -4.76 -7.90
N ALA A 556 -26.84 -4.16 -8.35
CA ALA A 556 -26.41 -4.16 -9.75
C ALA A 556 -26.18 -5.57 -10.31
N ASN A 557 -25.69 -6.49 -9.50
CA ASN A 557 -25.48 -7.89 -9.89
C ASN A 557 -26.77 -8.73 -10.00
N ARG A 558 -27.93 -8.14 -9.66
CA ARG A 558 -29.25 -8.75 -9.80
C ARG A 558 -30.09 -7.89 -10.73
N ALA A 559 -30.16 -8.28 -12.00
CA ALA A 559 -30.80 -7.45 -13.02
C ALA A 559 -32.26 -7.06 -12.71
N ALA A 560 -32.98 -7.90 -11.94
CA ALA A 560 -34.31 -7.60 -11.39
C ALA A 560 -34.41 -6.32 -10.53
N TRP A 561 -33.29 -5.81 -9.99
CA TRP A 561 -33.21 -4.68 -9.07
C TRP A 561 -32.30 -3.55 -9.58
N SER A 562 -31.95 -3.56 -10.87
CA SER A 562 -31.06 -2.55 -11.50
C SER A 562 -31.58 -1.11 -11.39
N GLY A 563 -32.90 -0.89 -11.36
CA GLY A 563 -33.50 0.44 -11.17
C GLY A 563 -33.31 1.02 -9.76
N ASP A 564 -33.20 0.17 -8.74
CA ASP A 564 -32.92 0.59 -7.37
C ASP A 564 -31.42 0.87 -7.16
N ALA A 565 -30.56 0.12 -7.86
CA ALA A 565 -29.11 0.33 -7.86
C ALA A 565 -28.68 1.72 -8.37
N GLU A 566 -29.25 2.17 -9.50
CA GLU A 566 -28.94 3.50 -10.06
C GLU A 566 -29.37 4.65 -9.12
N ARG A 567 -30.55 4.53 -8.51
CA ARG A 567 -31.08 5.53 -7.55
C ARG A 567 -30.16 5.67 -6.33
N ASP A 568 -29.73 4.55 -5.78
CA ASP A 568 -28.83 4.55 -4.63
C ASP A 568 -27.45 5.13 -4.99
N ALA A 569 -26.91 4.79 -6.17
CA ALA A 569 -25.65 5.34 -6.65
C ALA A 569 -25.73 6.87 -6.90
N ASP A 570 -26.85 7.36 -7.46
CA ASP A 570 -27.10 8.78 -7.66
C ASP A 570 -27.17 9.56 -6.33
N GLU A 571 -27.91 9.03 -5.35
CA GLU A 571 -28.01 9.65 -4.03
C GLU A 571 -26.67 9.62 -3.30
N SER A 572 -25.95 8.49 -3.36
CA SER A 572 -24.60 8.36 -2.82
C SER A 572 -23.65 9.42 -3.39
N HIS A 573 -23.61 9.54 -4.72
CA HIS A 573 -22.78 10.51 -5.42
C HIS A 573 -23.11 11.95 -5.00
N ALA A 574 -24.40 12.31 -4.98
CA ALA A 574 -24.83 13.65 -4.57
C ALA A 574 -24.43 14.00 -3.13
N ILE A 575 -24.47 13.01 -2.22
CA ILE A 575 -24.01 13.23 -0.85
C ILE A 575 -22.50 13.43 -0.80
N PHE A 576 -21.69 12.55 -1.41
CA PHE A 576 -20.23 12.69 -1.42
C PHE A 576 -19.77 13.99 -2.08
N GLU A 577 -20.40 14.39 -3.18
CA GLU A 577 -20.11 15.66 -3.86
C GLU A 577 -20.39 16.85 -2.92
N SER A 578 -21.50 16.82 -2.18
CA SER A 578 -21.84 17.86 -1.22
C SER A 578 -20.84 17.95 -0.04
N LEU A 579 -20.26 16.81 0.35
CA LEU A 579 -19.20 16.72 1.37
C LEU A 579 -17.83 17.13 0.83
N GLY A 580 -17.66 17.17 -0.50
CA GLY A 580 -16.38 17.38 -1.17
C GLY A 580 -15.41 16.22 -0.95
N ASP A 581 -15.94 15.01 -0.91
CA ASP A 581 -15.19 13.77 -0.76
C ASP A 581 -14.88 13.19 -2.14
N ASP A 582 -13.67 13.42 -2.65
CA ASP A 582 -13.26 12.93 -3.97
C ASP A 582 -13.27 11.39 -4.02
N TRP A 583 -12.92 10.74 -2.91
CA TRP A 583 -12.88 9.29 -2.82
C TRP A 583 -14.26 8.68 -3.01
N GLY A 584 -15.22 9.17 -2.23
CA GLY A 584 -16.59 8.71 -2.28
C GLY A 584 -17.27 9.03 -3.61
N CYS A 585 -16.93 10.16 -4.24
CA CYS A 585 -17.43 10.49 -5.58
C CYS A 585 -16.96 9.45 -6.61
N ALA A 586 -15.67 9.10 -6.61
CA ALA A 586 -15.13 8.08 -7.50
C ALA A 586 -15.83 6.72 -7.31
N GLU A 587 -16.07 6.32 -6.06
CA GLU A 587 -16.76 5.07 -5.72
C GLU A 587 -18.23 5.04 -6.13
N ALA A 588 -18.97 6.12 -5.88
CA ALA A 588 -20.37 6.22 -6.25
C ALA A 588 -20.56 6.28 -7.78
N LEU A 589 -19.69 6.99 -8.49
CA LEU A 589 -19.68 7.04 -9.96
C LEU A 589 -19.33 5.68 -10.56
N SER A 590 -18.35 4.98 -9.98
CA SER A 590 -18.04 3.60 -10.35
C SER A 590 -19.27 2.71 -10.20
N ALA A 591 -19.94 2.73 -9.04
CA ALA A 591 -21.16 1.94 -8.78
C ALA A 591 -22.30 2.25 -9.77
N ARG A 592 -22.47 3.52 -10.13
CA ARG A 592 -23.46 3.95 -11.12
C ARG A 592 -23.12 3.43 -12.52
N ALA A 593 -21.84 3.50 -12.91
CA ALA A 593 -21.36 2.99 -14.18
C ALA A 593 -21.67 1.50 -14.32
N GLU A 594 -21.42 0.68 -13.31
CA GLU A 594 -21.70 -0.77 -13.36
C GLU A 594 -23.20 -1.04 -13.50
N SER A 595 -24.04 -0.32 -12.75
CA SER A 595 -25.50 -0.44 -12.90
C SER A 595 -25.96 -0.15 -14.33
N ARG A 596 -25.36 0.86 -14.98
CA ARG A 596 -25.61 1.21 -16.38
C ARG A 596 -25.08 0.15 -17.36
N GLU A 597 -23.90 -0.42 -17.11
CA GLU A 597 -23.36 -1.54 -17.90
C GLU A 597 -24.29 -2.75 -17.91
N LYS A 598 -24.82 -3.14 -16.74
CA LYS A 598 -25.73 -4.30 -16.60
C LYS A 598 -27.07 -4.09 -17.33
N ARG A 599 -27.39 -2.86 -17.73
CA ARG A 599 -28.56 -2.51 -18.54
C ARG A 599 -28.24 -2.25 -20.01
N GLY A 600 -26.96 -2.30 -20.39
CA GLY A 600 -26.50 -2.03 -21.74
C GLY A 600 -26.32 -0.54 -22.08
N ASP A 601 -26.39 0.37 -21.11
CA ASP A 601 -26.15 1.80 -21.31
C ASP A 601 -24.65 2.13 -21.22
N TYR A 602 -23.88 1.53 -22.13
CA TYR A 602 -22.41 1.57 -22.10
C TYR A 602 -21.85 2.99 -22.30
N ALA A 603 -22.53 3.85 -23.07
CA ALA A 603 -22.07 5.22 -23.28
C ALA A 603 -22.13 6.05 -21.99
N ALA A 604 -23.25 5.99 -21.27
CA ALA A 604 -23.39 6.67 -19.98
C ALA A 604 -22.46 6.08 -18.91
N ALA A 605 -22.26 4.76 -18.92
CA ALA A 605 -21.29 4.11 -18.03
C ALA A 605 -19.84 4.60 -18.29
N ALA A 606 -19.43 4.76 -19.55
CA ALA A 606 -18.12 5.28 -19.89
C ALA A 606 -17.92 6.74 -19.42
N GLU A 607 -18.96 7.57 -19.51
CA GLU A 607 -18.93 8.94 -18.96
C GLU A 607 -18.72 8.94 -17.43
N ASP A 608 -19.43 8.07 -16.71
CA ASP A 608 -19.27 7.92 -15.26
C ASP A 608 -17.87 7.46 -14.88
N PHE A 609 -17.30 6.48 -15.60
CA PHE A 609 -15.91 6.06 -15.34
C PHE A 609 -14.91 7.18 -15.58
N ARG A 610 -15.08 8.00 -16.63
CA ARG A 610 -14.21 9.17 -16.86
C ARG A 610 -14.28 10.17 -15.71
N ALA A 611 -15.49 10.46 -15.23
CA ALA A 611 -15.67 11.34 -14.07
C ALA A 611 -15.06 10.74 -12.78
N ALA A 612 -15.23 9.43 -12.57
CA ALA A 612 -14.62 8.73 -11.43
C ALA A 612 -13.08 8.79 -11.47
N ILE A 613 -12.48 8.62 -12.66
CA ILE A 613 -11.03 8.73 -12.87
C ILE A 613 -10.55 10.13 -12.49
N GLU A 614 -11.26 11.19 -12.88
CA GLU A 614 -10.87 12.57 -12.54
C GLU A 614 -10.81 12.80 -11.02
N HIS A 615 -11.77 12.26 -10.26
CA HIS A 615 -11.75 12.29 -8.80
C HIS A 615 -10.58 11.47 -8.21
N ALA A 616 -10.32 10.28 -8.73
CA ALA A 616 -9.22 9.43 -8.30
C ALA A 616 -7.84 10.07 -8.58
N GLU A 617 -7.69 10.71 -9.74
CA GLU A 617 -6.49 11.47 -10.11
C GLU A 617 -6.27 12.67 -9.20
N ARG A 618 -7.35 13.36 -8.80
CA ARG A 618 -7.26 14.41 -7.79
C ARG A 618 -6.65 13.87 -6.50
N LEU A 619 -7.01 12.69 -6.04
CA LEU A 619 -6.43 12.10 -4.84
C LEU A 619 -4.98 11.60 -5.01
N GLY A 620 -4.45 11.58 -6.23
CA GLY A 620 -3.20 10.92 -6.54
C GLY A 620 -3.29 9.40 -6.42
N ALA A 621 -4.50 8.83 -6.55
CA ALA A 621 -4.77 7.42 -6.33
C ALA A 621 -4.59 6.58 -7.60
N ARG A 622 -3.32 6.39 -7.99
CA ARG A 622 -2.90 5.77 -9.26
C ARG A 622 -3.46 4.37 -9.49
N SER A 623 -3.58 3.57 -8.45
CA SER A 623 -4.12 2.21 -8.52
C SER A 623 -5.63 2.21 -8.71
N GLN A 624 -6.40 3.07 -8.02
CA GLN A 624 -7.83 3.25 -8.29
C GLN A 624 -8.05 3.75 -9.72
N VAL A 625 -7.25 4.71 -10.19
CA VAL A 625 -7.25 5.16 -11.60
C VAL A 625 -7.04 3.98 -12.54
N THR A 626 -6.09 3.08 -12.24
CA THR A 626 -5.84 1.92 -13.09
C THR A 626 -7.05 0.98 -13.13
N VAL A 627 -7.64 0.65 -11.98
CA VAL A 627 -8.85 -0.19 -11.91
C VAL A 627 -9.98 0.43 -12.74
N LEU A 628 -10.26 1.71 -12.55
CA LEU A 628 -11.32 2.42 -13.27
C LEU A 628 -11.05 2.46 -14.79
N ARG A 629 -9.81 2.66 -15.21
CA ARG A 629 -9.42 2.62 -16.65
C ARG A 629 -9.62 1.23 -17.27
N VAL A 630 -9.29 0.15 -16.54
CA VAL A 630 -9.52 -1.23 -17.01
C VAL A 630 -11.01 -1.49 -17.20
N ARG A 631 -11.85 -1.06 -16.25
CA ARG A 631 -13.31 -1.21 -16.34
C ARG A 631 -13.93 -0.41 -17.47
N MET A 632 -13.54 0.86 -17.59
CA MET A 632 -13.94 1.71 -18.71
C MET A 632 -13.58 1.09 -20.07
N ALA A 633 -12.40 0.46 -20.19
CA ALA A 633 -12.04 -0.25 -21.41
C ALA A 633 -12.98 -1.44 -21.69
N GLY A 634 -13.44 -2.16 -20.67
CA GLY A 634 -14.50 -3.17 -20.79
C GLY A 634 -15.82 -2.59 -21.30
N THR A 635 -16.22 -1.42 -20.81
CA THR A 635 -17.40 -0.69 -21.31
C THR A 635 -17.26 -0.27 -22.79
N LEU A 636 -16.09 0.26 -23.16
CA LEU A 636 -15.75 0.68 -24.53
C LEU A 636 -15.77 -0.52 -25.48
N VAL A 637 -15.30 -1.68 -25.01
CA VAL A 637 -15.41 -2.95 -25.72
C VAL A 637 -16.86 -3.26 -26.11
N GLU A 638 -17.81 -3.10 -25.19
CA GLU A 638 -19.23 -3.43 -25.41
C GLU A 638 -19.98 -2.40 -26.28
N SER A 639 -19.55 -1.14 -26.24
CA SER A 639 -20.06 -0.09 -27.14
C SER A 639 -19.48 -0.15 -28.56
N GLY A 640 -18.46 -0.99 -28.80
CA GLY A 640 -17.82 -1.17 -30.10
C GLY A 640 -16.60 -0.28 -30.35
N GLU A 641 -16.17 0.50 -29.35
CA GLU A 641 -15.02 1.42 -29.42
C GLU A 641 -13.68 0.69 -29.21
N LEU A 642 -13.43 -0.33 -30.03
CA LEU A 642 -12.34 -1.31 -29.82
C LEU A 642 -10.95 -0.71 -29.82
N ALA A 643 -10.72 0.29 -30.68
CA ALA A 643 -9.43 0.94 -30.82
C ALA A 643 -9.06 1.75 -29.57
N GLU A 644 -10.03 2.43 -28.95
CA GLU A 644 -9.80 3.19 -27.71
C GLU A 644 -9.55 2.24 -26.54
N ALA A 645 -10.37 1.18 -26.41
CA ALA A 645 -10.16 0.14 -25.41
C ALA A 645 -8.78 -0.51 -25.53
N GLU A 646 -8.34 -0.84 -26.76
CA GLU A 646 -7.00 -1.39 -27.02
C GLU A 646 -5.90 -0.42 -26.58
N SER A 647 -6.02 0.86 -26.93
CA SER A 647 -5.03 1.89 -26.55
C SER A 647 -4.90 1.99 -25.03
N ILE A 648 -6.02 2.08 -24.31
CA ILE A 648 -6.03 2.18 -22.85
C ILE A 648 -5.41 0.95 -22.22
N LEU A 649 -5.82 -0.25 -22.63
CA LEU A 649 -5.32 -1.51 -22.07
C LEU A 649 -3.84 -1.74 -22.41
N GLY A 650 -3.42 -1.37 -23.63
CA GLY A 650 -2.03 -1.42 -24.06
C GLY A 650 -1.13 -0.51 -23.23
N GLU A 651 -1.50 0.77 -23.10
CA GLU A 651 -0.78 1.73 -22.24
C GLU A 651 -0.66 1.24 -20.80
N LEU A 652 -1.74 0.71 -20.23
CA LEU A 652 -1.73 0.18 -18.87
C LEU A 652 -0.78 -1.01 -18.73
N LEU A 653 -0.72 -1.92 -19.70
CA LEU A 653 0.17 -3.08 -19.64
C LEU A 653 1.63 -2.75 -19.94
N GLU A 654 1.90 -1.66 -20.65
CA GLU A 654 3.26 -1.14 -20.92
C GLU A 654 3.79 -0.26 -19.79
N THR A 655 2.90 0.37 -19.01
CA THR A 655 3.28 1.21 -17.88
C THR A 655 3.87 0.35 -16.77
N PRO A 656 5.11 0.62 -16.29
CA PRO A 656 5.68 -0.09 -15.15
C PRO A 656 4.86 0.20 -13.90
N HIS A 657 4.08 -0.78 -13.42
CA HIS A 657 3.34 -0.63 -12.17
C HIS A 657 4.28 -0.88 -10.98
N PRO A 658 4.41 0.08 -10.03
CA PRO A 658 5.18 -0.05 -8.77
C PRO A 658 4.87 -1.33 -7.97
N TYR A 659 3.76 -1.98 -8.31
CA TYR A 659 3.21 -3.14 -7.64
C TYR A 659 2.57 -4.15 -8.58
N GLY A 660 2.42 -5.38 -8.08
CA GLY A 660 1.39 -6.29 -8.58
C GLY A 660 0.06 -5.56 -8.52
N ASN A 661 -0.41 -5.13 -9.68
CA ASN A 661 -1.67 -4.43 -9.82
C ASN A 661 -2.74 -5.49 -10.13
N GLU A 662 -3.64 -5.67 -9.15
CA GLU A 662 -4.77 -6.60 -9.18
C GLU A 662 -5.65 -6.39 -10.43
N ALA A 663 -5.58 -5.23 -11.09
CA ALA A 663 -6.31 -4.97 -12.33
C ALA A 663 -5.67 -5.54 -13.60
N LEU A 664 -4.38 -5.93 -13.58
CA LEU A 664 -3.66 -6.34 -14.79
C LEU A 664 -4.15 -7.67 -15.38
N PRO A 665 -4.49 -8.72 -14.61
CA PRO A 665 -5.10 -9.93 -15.15
C PRO A 665 -6.37 -9.61 -15.96
N VAL A 666 -7.26 -8.79 -15.41
CA VAL A 666 -8.50 -8.40 -16.09
C VAL A 666 -8.22 -7.49 -17.29
N ALA A 667 -7.22 -6.61 -17.21
CA ALA A 667 -6.76 -5.84 -18.37
C ALA A 667 -6.31 -6.75 -19.52
N ARG A 668 -5.52 -7.80 -19.21
CA ARG A 668 -5.10 -8.81 -20.19
C ARG A 668 -6.27 -9.59 -20.76
N MET A 669 -7.26 -9.94 -19.93
CA MET A 669 -8.50 -10.58 -20.39
C MET A 669 -9.25 -9.67 -21.38
N PHE A 670 -9.56 -8.43 -21.02
CA PHE A 670 -10.25 -7.51 -21.93
C PHE A 670 -9.47 -7.29 -23.22
N LEU A 671 -8.15 -7.18 -23.15
CA LEU A 671 -7.30 -7.04 -24.34
C LEU A 671 -7.30 -8.31 -25.20
N ALA A 672 -7.29 -9.49 -24.60
CA ALA A 672 -7.48 -10.75 -25.31
C ALA A 672 -8.84 -10.81 -26.01
N GLY A 673 -9.89 -10.24 -25.40
CA GLY A 673 -11.22 -10.12 -26.00
C GLY A 673 -11.26 -9.18 -27.21
N VAL A 674 -10.55 -8.05 -27.13
CA VAL A 674 -10.34 -7.13 -28.27
C VAL A 674 -9.61 -7.83 -29.42
N TYR A 675 -8.51 -8.52 -29.11
CA TYR A 675 -7.75 -9.29 -30.10
C TYR A 675 -8.57 -10.43 -30.72
N GLY A 676 -9.35 -11.15 -29.91
CA GLY A 676 -10.26 -12.19 -30.38
C GLY A 676 -11.27 -11.67 -31.41
N ARG A 677 -11.94 -10.56 -31.11
CA ARG A 677 -12.94 -9.94 -32.01
C ARG A 677 -12.34 -9.34 -33.28
N THR A 678 -11.08 -8.93 -33.22
CA THR A 678 -10.34 -8.40 -34.39
C THR A 678 -9.60 -9.49 -35.17
N GLY A 679 -9.77 -10.77 -34.82
CA GLY A 679 -9.15 -11.92 -35.51
C GLY A 679 -7.67 -12.13 -35.19
N ARG A 680 -7.10 -11.37 -34.25
CA ARG A 680 -5.70 -11.45 -33.79
C ARG A 680 -5.52 -12.54 -32.73
N ILE A 681 -5.91 -13.76 -33.07
CA ILE A 681 -5.93 -14.90 -32.14
C ILE A 681 -4.54 -15.21 -31.51
N PRO A 682 -3.42 -15.17 -32.25
CA PRO A 682 -2.09 -15.40 -31.66
C PRO A 682 -1.75 -14.39 -30.55
N GLU A 683 -2.11 -13.12 -30.73
CA GLU A 683 -1.94 -12.05 -29.75
C GLU A 683 -2.84 -12.25 -28.55
N ALA A 684 -4.12 -12.63 -28.76
CA ALA A 684 -5.05 -12.97 -27.68
C ALA A 684 -4.53 -14.12 -26.80
N ARG A 685 -4.07 -15.22 -27.43
CA ARG A 685 -3.48 -16.36 -26.72
C ARG A 685 -2.22 -15.96 -25.95
N ARG A 686 -1.39 -15.07 -26.50
CA ARG A 686 -0.22 -14.55 -25.79
C ARG A 686 -0.61 -13.82 -24.51
N GLN A 687 -1.64 -12.97 -24.55
CA GLN A 687 -2.11 -12.27 -23.34
C GLN A 687 -2.57 -13.24 -22.26
N LEU A 688 -3.40 -14.23 -22.60
CA LEU A 688 -3.85 -15.24 -21.64
C LEU A 688 -2.72 -16.13 -21.14
N LYS A 689 -1.74 -16.46 -21.99
CA LYS A 689 -0.54 -17.22 -21.61
C LYS A 689 0.31 -16.43 -20.62
N VAL A 690 0.64 -15.17 -20.94
CA VAL A 690 1.43 -14.29 -20.07
C VAL A 690 0.70 -14.10 -18.74
N MET A 691 -0.62 -13.90 -18.77
CA MET A 691 -1.42 -13.88 -17.56
C MET A 691 -1.26 -15.19 -16.76
N ARG A 692 -1.36 -16.36 -17.38
CA ARG A 692 -1.21 -17.64 -16.68
C ARG A 692 0.22 -17.90 -16.15
N GLU A 693 1.23 -17.34 -16.80
CA GLU A 693 2.64 -17.44 -16.38
C GLU A 693 2.96 -16.45 -15.25
N GLU A 694 2.33 -15.28 -15.24
CA GLU A 694 2.47 -14.24 -14.21
C GLU A 694 1.58 -14.46 -12.99
N PHE A 695 0.48 -15.22 -13.18
CA PHE A 695 -0.55 -15.50 -12.20
C PHE A 695 -0.83 -17.03 -12.25
N ALA A 696 -0.13 -17.80 -11.41
CA ALA A 696 -0.08 -19.27 -11.49
C ALA A 696 -1.45 -19.97 -11.29
N LEU A 697 -1.60 -21.14 -11.93
CA LEU A 697 -2.77 -22.03 -11.88
C LEU A 697 -3.03 -22.63 -10.48
N GLY A 698 -4.32 -22.70 -10.09
CA GLY A 698 -4.79 -23.46 -8.92
C GLY A 698 -5.06 -22.64 -7.65
N ALA A 699 -4.91 -21.32 -7.69
CA ALA A 699 -5.25 -20.44 -6.58
C ALA A 699 -6.72 -19.93 -6.59
N PHE A 700 -7.51 -20.22 -7.65
CA PHE A 700 -8.77 -19.51 -7.91
C PHE A 700 -9.87 -20.34 -8.57
N ALA A 701 -10.89 -20.76 -7.83
CA ALA A 701 -12.06 -21.43 -8.42
C ALA A 701 -12.87 -20.49 -9.35
N VAL A 702 -13.00 -19.21 -8.99
CA VAL A 702 -13.75 -18.19 -9.76
C VAL A 702 -13.03 -17.84 -11.07
N PHE A 703 -11.72 -17.52 -10.98
CA PHE A 703 -10.94 -17.04 -12.12
C PHE A 703 -10.66 -18.14 -13.16
N ASP A 704 -10.48 -19.39 -12.72
CA ASP A 704 -10.31 -20.52 -13.64
C ASP A 704 -11.55 -20.70 -14.52
N GLY A 705 -12.76 -20.48 -13.99
CA GLY A 705 -14.00 -20.50 -14.77
C GLY A 705 -14.01 -19.47 -15.90
N PHE A 706 -13.66 -18.23 -15.58
CA PHE A 706 -13.56 -17.14 -16.55
C PHE A 706 -12.46 -17.38 -17.59
N LEU A 707 -11.26 -17.77 -17.14
CA LEU A 707 -10.12 -18.03 -18.02
C LEU A 707 -10.42 -19.17 -18.98
N PHE A 708 -10.90 -20.31 -18.49
CA PHE A 708 -11.23 -21.45 -19.35
C PHE A 708 -12.39 -21.15 -20.29
N GLY A 709 -13.42 -20.41 -19.84
CA GLY A 709 -14.50 -19.92 -20.72
C GLY A 709 -13.96 -19.03 -21.84
N MET A 710 -13.07 -18.09 -21.51
CA MET A 710 -12.45 -17.19 -22.48
C MET A 710 -11.51 -17.91 -23.46
N MET A 711 -10.72 -18.87 -22.97
CA MET A 711 -9.90 -19.74 -23.83
C MET A 711 -10.78 -20.52 -24.79
N ALA A 712 -11.88 -21.12 -24.31
CA ALA A 712 -12.81 -21.85 -25.17
C ALA A 712 -13.42 -20.97 -26.25
N TRP A 713 -13.81 -19.74 -25.89
CA TRP A 713 -14.31 -18.76 -26.85
C TRP A 713 -13.26 -18.42 -27.92
N LEU A 714 -12.00 -18.19 -27.54
CA LEU A 714 -10.92 -17.95 -28.50
C LEU A 714 -10.66 -19.17 -29.41
N GLU A 715 -10.74 -20.38 -28.88
CA GLU A 715 -10.61 -21.61 -29.68
C GLU A 715 -11.77 -21.77 -30.68
N ASN A 716 -13.00 -21.37 -30.31
CA ASN A 716 -14.11 -21.27 -31.26
C ASN A 716 -13.82 -20.26 -32.38
N GLN A 717 -13.23 -19.10 -32.07
CA GLN A 717 -12.84 -18.12 -33.10
C GLN A 717 -11.71 -18.65 -34.00
N ALA A 718 -10.83 -19.49 -33.46
CA ALA A 718 -9.74 -20.14 -34.20
C ALA A 718 -10.18 -21.34 -35.04
N GLY A 719 -11.40 -21.85 -34.84
CA GLY A 719 -11.90 -23.06 -35.48
C GLY A 719 -11.46 -24.38 -34.82
N ALA A 720 -10.95 -24.33 -33.59
CA ALA A 720 -10.49 -25.48 -32.80
C ALA A 720 -11.58 -25.92 -31.80
N TYR A 721 -12.69 -26.44 -32.31
CA TYR A 721 -13.91 -26.65 -31.52
C TYR A 721 -13.78 -27.77 -30.48
N GLU A 722 -13.02 -28.84 -30.75
CA GLU A 722 -12.77 -29.88 -29.76
C GLU A 722 -11.93 -29.38 -28.58
N ASP A 723 -10.94 -28.53 -28.85
CA ASP A 723 -10.13 -27.88 -27.82
C ASP A 723 -10.98 -26.90 -27.00
N ALA A 724 -11.93 -26.21 -27.63
CA ALA A 724 -12.90 -25.37 -26.93
C ALA A 724 -13.72 -26.18 -25.91
N LEU A 725 -14.29 -27.32 -26.31
CA LEU A 725 -15.03 -28.21 -25.41
C LEU A 725 -14.16 -28.73 -24.25
N ALA A 726 -12.89 -29.05 -24.51
CA ALA A 726 -11.96 -29.48 -23.47
C ALA A 726 -11.71 -28.40 -22.39
N HIS A 727 -11.63 -27.12 -22.78
CA HIS A 727 -11.55 -26.01 -21.83
C HIS A 727 -12.87 -25.82 -21.07
N LEU A 728 -14.01 -25.93 -21.72
CA LEU A 728 -15.33 -25.79 -21.07
C LEU A 728 -15.58 -26.86 -20.02
N ARG A 729 -15.17 -28.11 -20.24
CA ARG A 729 -15.25 -29.17 -19.21
C ARG A 729 -14.48 -28.79 -17.94
N LYS A 730 -13.32 -28.15 -18.07
CA LYS A 730 -12.54 -27.65 -16.93
C LYS A 730 -13.24 -26.48 -16.24
N ALA A 731 -13.79 -25.54 -17.02
CA ALA A 731 -14.55 -24.41 -16.49
C ALA A 731 -15.73 -24.88 -15.61
N MET A 732 -16.50 -25.86 -16.09
CA MET A 732 -17.72 -26.33 -15.42
C MET A 732 -17.45 -27.23 -14.20
N LEU A 733 -16.31 -27.93 -14.13
CA LEU A 733 -15.95 -28.76 -12.97
C LEU A 733 -15.53 -27.95 -11.74
N GLY A 734 -14.89 -26.79 -11.94
CA GLY A 734 -14.34 -25.96 -10.85
C GLY A 734 -15.27 -24.82 -10.40
N SER A 735 -15.80 -24.04 -11.36
CA SER A 735 -16.46 -22.75 -11.05
C SER A 735 -17.97 -22.84 -10.81
N ALA A 736 -18.65 -23.86 -11.35
CA ALA A 736 -20.11 -23.94 -11.34
C ALA A 736 -20.72 -24.24 -9.95
N ARG A 737 -19.89 -24.54 -8.94
CA ARG A 737 -20.33 -24.92 -7.58
C ARG A 737 -19.78 -24.00 -6.48
N ASP A 738 -18.96 -23.02 -6.83
CA ASP A 738 -18.37 -22.10 -5.86
C ASP A 738 -19.37 -20.98 -5.50
N PRO A 739 -19.76 -20.83 -4.22
CA PRO A 739 -20.76 -19.83 -3.82
C PRO A 739 -20.35 -18.38 -4.11
N LEU A 740 -19.05 -18.05 -4.00
CA LEU A 740 -18.54 -16.71 -4.29
C LEU A 740 -18.55 -16.45 -5.81
N ALA A 741 -18.19 -17.44 -6.64
CA ALA A 741 -18.26 -17.35 -8.10
C ALA A 741 -19.69 -17.05 -8.58
N LEU A 742 -20.67 -17.77 -8.03
CA LEU A 742 -22.08 -17.60 -8.38
C LEU A 742 -22.66 -16.28 -7.83
N MET A 743 -22.10 -15.74 -6.75
CA MET A 743 -22.47 -14.42 -6.24
C MET A 743 -21.95 -13.29 -7.15
N VAL A 744 -20.70 -13.40 -7.62
CA VAL A 744 -20.04 -12.38 -8.47
C VAL A 744 -20.55 -12.43 -9.91
N ALA A 745 -20.71 -13.63 -10.47
CA ALA A 745 -21.04 -13.81 -11.88
C ALA A 745 -22.05 -14.95 -12.09
N PRO A 746 -23.30 -14.80 -11.62
CA PRO A 746 -24.33 -15.84 -11.67
C PRO A 746 -24.65 -16.34 -13.08
N GLN A 747 -24.43 -15.51 -14.11
CA GLN A 747 -24.64 -15.85 -15.51
C GLN A 747 -23.59 -16.79 -16.11
N MET A 748 -22.39 -16.89 -15.51
CA MET A 748 -21.23 -17.53 -16.15
C MET A 748 -21.44 -18.99 -16.58
N PRO A 749 -22.05 -19.87 -15.76
CA PRO A 749 -22.31 -21.23 -16.19
C PRO A 749 -23.18 -21.29 -17.44
N ALA A 750 -24.19 -20.43 -17.55
CA ALA A 750 -25.06 -20.36 -18.72
C ALA A 750 -24.28 -19.88 -19.97
N VAL A 751 -23.43 -18.86 -19.83
CA VAL A 751 -22.58 -18.36 -20.94
C VAL A 751 -21.62 -19.44 -21.45
N ASN A 752 -21.08 -20.29 -20.56
CA ASN A 752 -20.26 -21.44 -20.96
C ASN A 752 -21.07 -22.48 -21.77
N LEU A 753 -22.36 -22.67 -21.47
CA LEU A 753 -23.25 -23.52 -22.30
C LEU A 753 -23.45 -22.93 -23.70
N LEU A 754 -23.58 -21.61 -23.82
CA LEU A 754 -23.66 -20.93 -25.12
C LEU A 754 -22.38 -21.16 -25.94
N THR A 755 -21.21 -21.01 -25.32
CA THR A 755 -19.92 -21.27 -25.97
C THR A 755 -19.81 -22.71 -26.44
N ALA A 756 -20.27 -23.69 -25.64
CA ALA A 756 -20.32 -25.10 -26.03
C ALA A 756 -21.31 -25.34 -27.19
N ALA A 757 -22.46 -24.68 -27.18
CA ALA A 757 -23.45 -24.79 -28.25
C ALA A 757 -22.87 -24.36 -29.60
N LEU A 758 -22.09 -23.28 -29.62
CA LEU A 758 -21.39 -22.83 -30.82
C LEU A 758 -20.35 -23.85 -31.29
N SER A 759 -19.57 -24.43 -30.37
CA SER A 759 -18.59 -25.49 -30.70
C SER A 759 -19.29 -26.69 -31.37
N HIS A 760 -20.38 -27.18 -30.78
CA HIS A 760 -21.16 -28.29 -31.33
C HIS A 760 -21.81 -27.95 -32.67
N ALA A 761 -22.39 -26.76 -32.81
CA ALA A 761 -22.98 -26.31 -34.07
C ALA A 761 -21.96 -26.28 -35.22
N ARG A 762 -20.68 -26.02 -34.91
CA ARG A 762 -19.58 -25.97 -35.87
C ARG A 762 -18.94 -27.32 -36.19
N LEU A 763 -18.87 -28.24 -35.23
CA LEU A 763 -18.44 -29.64 -35.48
C LEU A 763 -19.37 -30.34 -36.49
N GLY A 764 -20.66 -29.98 -36.48
CA GLY A 764 -21.64 -30.46 -37.45
C GLY A 764 -22.03 -31.93 -37.26
N GLY A 765 -22.97 -32.40 -38.07
CA GLY A 765 -23.58 -33.73 -37.89
C GLY A 765 -24.82 -33.71 -36.97
N GLY A 766 -25.67 -34.72 -37.12
CA GLY A 766 -26.99 -34.74 -36.47
C GLY A 766 -26.94 -34.74 -34.95
N GLU A 767 -26.02 -35.49 -34.34
CA GLU A 767 -25.87 -35.57 -32.88
C GLU A 767 -25.35 -34.25 -32.29
N HIS A 768 -24.32 -33.65 -32.88
CA HIS A 768 -23.79 -32.36 -32.42
C HIS A 768 -24.78 -31.22 -32.63
N ALA A 769 -25.50 -31.19 -33.76
CA ALA A 769 -26.54 -30.19 -33.96
C ALA A 769 -27.68 -30.34 -32.94
N TYR A 770 -28.06 -31.57 -32.58
CA TYR A 770 -29.05 -31.83 -31.53
C TYR A 770 -28.58 -31.35 -30.14
N ALA A 771 -27.32 -31.66 -29.78
CA ALA A 771 -26.71 -31.18 -28.54
C ALA A 771 -26.64 -29.65 -28.49
N ALA A 772 -26.25 -28.99 -29.60
CA ALA A 772 -26.21 -27.53 -29.70
C ALA A 772 -27.57 -26.89 -29.45
N ALA A 773 -28.66 -27.45 -29.99
CA ALA A 773 -30.01 -26.94 -29.76
C ALA A 773 -30.43 -27.07 -28.29
N ARG A 774 -30.11 -28.20 -27.64
CA ARG A 774 -30.37 -28.40 -26.21
C ARG A 774 -29.56 -27.44 -25.34
N LEU A 775 -28.28 -27.24 -25.66
CA LEU A 775 -27.42 -26.28 -24.95
C LEU A 775 -27.92 -24.84 -25.09
N LEU A 776 -28.42 -24.44 -26.27
CA LEU A 776 -29.06 -23.12 -26.46
C LEU A 776 -30.33 -22.94 -25.62
N GLY A 777 -31.15 -23.98 -25.50
CA GLY A 777 -32.32 -23.98 -24.62
C GLY A 777 -31.92 -23.86 -23.15
N ALA A 778 -30.94 -24.65 -22.72
CA ALA A 778 -30.42 -24.64 -21.35
C ALA A 778 -29.77 -23.28 -21.00
N TYR A 779 -28.95 -22.72 -21.90
CA TYR A 779 -28.40 -21.36 -21.76
C TYR A 779 -29.49 -20.35 -21.42
N ARG A 780 -30.57 -20.31 -22.19
CA ARG A 780 -31.66 -19.34 -21.97
C ARG A 780 -32.44 -19.58 -20.68
N ALA A 781 -32.63 -20.83 -20.27
CA ALA A 781 -33.34 -21.17 -19.05
C ALA A 781 -32.51 -20.91 -17.78
N GLN A 782 -31.18 -21.01 -17.87
CA GLN A 782 -30.25 -20.86 -16.73
C GLN A 782 -29.74 -19.42 -16.55
N LEU A 783 -30.04 -18.51 -17.47
CA LEU A 783 -29.67 -17.10 -17.34
C LEU A 783 -30.42 -16.44 -16.17
N PRO A 784 -29.76 -15.54 -15.40
CA PRO A 784 -30.44 -14.72 -14.40
C PRO A 784 -31.60 -13.91 -15.02
N ALA A 785 -32.67 -13.74 -14.26
CA ALA A 785 -33.81 -12.93 -14.68
C ALA A 785 -33.35 -11.50 -15.02
N GLN A 786 -33.74 -11.01 -16.21
CA GLN A 786 -33.37 -9.70 -16.76
C GLN A 786 -31.88 -9.53 -17.15
N HIS A 787 -31.11 -10.62 -17.24
CA HIS A 787 -29.73 -10.57 -17.76
C HIS A 787 -29.67 -9.87 -19.13
N PHE A 788 -28.82 -8.85 -19.24
CA PHE A 788 -28.54 -8.17 -20.49
C PHE A 788 -27.33 -8.84 -21.15
N PRO A 789 -27.50 -9.54 -22.29
CA PRO A 789 -26.39 -10.24 -22.92
C PRO A 789 -25.42 -9.23 -23.54
N VAL A 790 -24.12 -9.39 -23.27
CA VAL A 790 -23.04 -8.61 -23.88
C VAL A 790 -22.95 -8.85 -25.39
N SER A 791 -22.20 -8.01 -26.12
CA SER A 791 -22.10 -8.08 -27.60
C SER A 791 -21.71 -9.46 -28.08
N THR A 792 -20.72 -10.07 -27.42
CA THR A 792 -20.21 -11.41 -27.74
C THR A 792 -21.28 -12.48 -27.55
N GLU A 793 -22.05 -12.44 -26.45
CA GLU A 793 -23.15 -13.38 -26.21
C GLU A 793 -24.25 -13.26 -27.26
N ARG A 794 -24.58 -12.02 -27.67
CA ARG A 794 -25.61 -11.78 -28.71
C ARG A 794 -25.16 -12.34 -30.06
N GLU A 795 -23.92 -12.08 -30.45
CA GLU A 795 -23.31 -12.55 -31.70
C GLU A 795 -23.21 -14.08 -31.73
N ASP A 796 -22.67 -14.69 -30.67
CA ASP A 796 -22.50 -16.15 -30.59
C ASP A 796 -23.84 -16.87 -30.51
N SER A 797 -24.82 -16.33 -29.77
CA SER A 797 -26.18 -16.89 -29.72
C SER A 797 -26.86 -16.87 -31.08
N ALA A 798 -26.77 -15.76 -31.82
CA ALA A 798 -27.36 -15.65 -33.16
C ALA A 798 -26.68 -16.62 -34.13
N ARG A 799 -25.35 -16.71 -34.09
CA ARG A 799 -24.55 -17.58 -34.96
C ARG A 799 -24.79 -19.06 -34.68
N ALA A 800 -24.83 -19.45 -33.40
CA ALA A 800 -25.14 -20.82 -33.00
C ALA A 800 -26.55 -21.20 -33.44
N GLU A 801 -27.55 -20.34 -33.19
CA GLU A 801 -28.92 -20.58 -33.60
C GLU A 801 -29.06 -20.76 -35.13
N GLU A 802 -28.44 -19.89 -35.93
CA GLU A 802 -28.44 -19.99 -37.39
C GLU A 802 -27.87 -21.33 -37.87
N LEU A 803 -26.68 -21.70 -37.39
CA LEU A 803 -25.99 -22.93 -37.78
C LEU A 803 -26.79 -24.18 -37.37
N THR A 804 -27.30 -24.18 -36.15
CA THR A 804 -28.06 -25.33 -35.63
C THR A 804 -29.41 -25.49 -36.33
N ARG A 805 -30.12 -24.40 -36.61
CA ARG A 805 -31.37 -24.43 -37.39
C ARG A 805 -31.14 -24.91 -38.82
N ALA A 806 -30.04 -24.47 -39.45
CA ALA A 806 -29.67 -24.93 -40.78
C ALA A 806 -29.38 -26.44 -40.83
N ALA A 807 -28.79 -27.00 -39.77
CA ALA A 807 -28.44 -28.42 -39.71
C ALA A 807 -29.64 -29.34 -39.36
N LEU A 808 -30.53 -28.94 -38.45
CA LEU A 808 -31.64 -29.77 -37.97
C LEU A 808 -32.97 -29.53 -38.71
N GLY A 809 -33.16 -28.35 -39.28
CA GLY A 809 -34.47 -27.85 -39.69
C GLY A 809 -35.32 -27.35 -38.51
N GLY A 810 -36.32 -26.51 -38.80
CA GLY A 810 -37.04 -25.73 -37.78
C GLY A 810 -37.78 -26.54 -36.72
N ALA A 811 -38.44 -27.65 -37.10
CA ALA A 811 -39.23 -28.46 -36.18
C ALA A 811 -38.36 -29.27 -35.19
N ALA A 812 -37.30 -29.90 -35.69
CA ALA A 812 -36.37 -30.66 -34.85
C ALA A 812 -35.56 -29.72 -33.93
N TYR A 813 -35.15 -28.55 -34.43
CA TYR A 813 -34.55 -27.51 -33.60
C TYR A 813 -35.48 -27.09 -32.45
N ALA A 814 -36.74 -26.77 -32.74
CA ALA A 814 -37.68 -26.29 -31.72
C ALA A 814 -37.93 -27.34 -30.63
N ALA A 815 -38.01 -28.62 -30.99
CA ALA A 815 -38.15 -29.72 -30.04
C ALA A 815 -36.90 -29.86 -29.14
N ALA A 816 -35.71 -29.89 -29.73
CA ALA A 816 -34.45 -30.02 -29.00
C ALA A 816 -34.17 -28.79 -28.10
N TYR A 817 -34.49 -27.59 -28.58
CA TYR A 817 -34.39 -26.36 -27.81
C TYR A 817 -35.33 -26.37 -26.59
N ALA A 818 -36.58 -26.80 -26.76
CA ALA A 818 -37.53 -26.92 -25.67
C ALA A 818 -37.10 -27.98 -24.65
N GLU A 819 -36.55 -29.13 -25.11
CA GLU A 819 -35.95 -30.13 -24.23
C GLU A 819 -34.80 -29.54 -23.40
N GLY A 820 -33.92 -28.77 -24.06
CA GLY A 820 -32.82 -28.06 -23.42
C GLY A 820 -33.24 -27.13 -22.30
N GLY A 821 -34.33 -26.38 -22.48
CA GLY A 821 -34.85 -25.46 -21.47
C GLY A 821 -35.37 -26.15 -20.20
N GLY A 822 -35.59 -27.47 -20.23
CA GLY A 822 -35.95 -28.27 -19.06
C GLY A 822 -34.77 -28.89 -18.31
N LEU A 823 -33.54 -28.75 -18.81
CA LEU A 823 -32.36 -29.38 -18.21
C LEU A 823 -31.85 -28.59 -17.01
N THR A 824 -31.46 -29.31 -15.97
CA THR A 824 -30.62 -28.76 -14.90
C THR A 824 -29.23 -28.40 -15.43
N LEU A 825 -28.51 -27.53 -14.72
CA LEU A 825 -27.14 -27.17 -15.08
C LEU A 825 -26.22 -28.40 -15.18
N GLU A 826 -26.40 -29.40 -14.31
CA GLU A 826 -25.62 -30.63 -14.31
C GLU A 826 -25.91 -31.48 -15.56
N GLU A 827 -27.20 -31.66 -15.91
CA GLU A 827 -27.60 -32.38 -17.12
C GLU A 827 -27.16 -31.68 -18.40
N ALA A 828 -27.21 -30.34 -18.45
CA ALA A 828 -26.73 -29.57 -19.58
C ALA A 828 -25.20 -29.66 -19.71
N THR A 829 -24.48 -29.66 -18.59
CA THR A 829 -23.01 -29.83 -18.57
C THR A 829 -22.58 -31.19 -19.09
N ALA A 830 -23.38 -32.24 -18.87
CA ALA A 830 -23.10 -33.59 -19.38
C ALA A 830 -23.13 -33.70 -20.92
N LEU A 831 -23.62 -32.67 -21.63
CA LEU A 831 -23.61 -32.58 -23.08
C LEU A 831 -22.27 -32.06 -23.65
N ILE A 832 -21.38 -31.53 -22.79
CA ILE A 832 -20.07 -30.96 -23.13
C ILE A 832 -18.99 -32.02 -22.99
#